data_AF-A0AAU9P9D3-F1
#
_entry.id   AF-A0AAU9P9D3-F1
#
_cell.length_a   1.000
_cell.length_b   1.000
_cell.length_c   1.000
_cell.angle_alpha   90.00
_cell.angle_beta   90.00
_cell.angle_gamma   90.00
#
_symmetry.space_group_name_H-M   'P 1'
#
loop_
_entity.id
_entity.type
_entity.pdbx_description
1 polymer ?
#
loop_
_entity_poly.entity_id
_entity_poly.type
_entity_poly.pdbx_seq_one_letter_code
_entity_poly.pdbx_strand_id
1 'polypeptide(L)'
;MKAKSPVVARVLCGFSGTKKEKSPKEGDQRLCFLISKSNRHVLDRGSPDVSRRRVQRWKVKGDDIFGLSSLLGFGLLLLQIHDPLRPLLGLSPPLSLFISSVMETLLQSCSIFTPKPPVRSPVDRQLALSSFAINKQRSCNVKLKAISRSSQEGSSSIEDVRKDGMLLGADKDESGSVVGFRLIPQSGETEVSNSHDTITNGKEEVIVDDDSVQTTSAEVTYNIVFVTSEAAPYSKTGGLGDVCGSLPIALAERGHRVMVVSPRYLNGGPNDKKFAGALDLDCRVKVSCSGGVQEVAFFHEYRAGVDWVFVDHPSYHRPGTPYGDAYGAFGDNQFRFTLLCHAACEAPLVLPLGGFTYGENCLFLANDWHAGLVPVLLAAKYRPYGVYKDARSIVVIHNLAHQGVEPASTYSNFGLPPEWYGALGWVFPTWARTHALDTGEAVNILKGALVTADRILTVSEGYSWEITTPEGGNGLNELLTSRKIVVNGITNGIDLTEWNPSSDVHIPSHYSLEDLSGKIECKIALQKELGLPIRPDCPMIGFIGRLDYQKGIDIILSGTPDLLQDDVQFVMLGSGEKQYEDWMRATEATFKDKFRGWVGFNVPISHRITAGCDILLMPSRFEPCGLNQLYAMRYGTVPVVHATGGLGDTVKTFNPFADEGRGEGTGWGFKPLTRESMLDALRIAIETYRKHKSSWRGLMKRGMERDSSWNNAAVKYEQVFKWAFIDPPYVS
;
A
#
# COMPACT_ATOMS: atom_id res chain seq x y z
N MET A 1 -72.90 -16.80 -30.51
CA MET A 1 -72.85 -16.17 -29.17
C MET A 1 -71.40 -16.03 -28.75
N LYS A 2 -70.94 -15.03 -27.98
CA LYS A 2 -70.86 -13.57 -28.23
C LYS A 2 -69.39 -13.22 -27.85
N ALA A 3 -68.54 -12.69 -28.75
CA ALA A 3 -68.32 -11.26 -29.02
C ALA A 3 -67.80 -10.48 -27.77
N LYS A 4 -66.73 -9.67 -27.80
CA LYS A 4 -65.92 -9.12 -28.91
C LYS A 4 -64.57 -8.54 -28.38
N SER A 5 -63.60 -8.38 -29.29
CA SER A 5 -62.42 -7.47 -29.21
C SER A 5 -62.67 -6.26 -30.15
N PRO A 6 -61.79 -5.25 -30.37
CA PRO A 6 -60.72 -4.57 -29.59
C PRO A 6 -61.07 -3.06 -29.41
N VAL A 7 -60.10 -2.14 -29.20
CA VAL A 7 -59.92 -0.88 -30.00
C VAL A 7 -58.65 -0.07 -29.63
N VAL A 8 -58.14 0.71 -30.60
CA VAL A 8 -56.96 1.60 -30.55
C VAL A 8 -57.37 3.07 -30.74
N ALA A 9 -56.77 4.00 -30.00
CA ALA A 9 -56.61 5.45 -30.29
C ALA A 9 -55.57 6.01 -29.29
N ARG A 10 -54.55 6.84 -29.58
CA ARG A 10 -54.27 7.83 -30.63
C ARG A 10 -55.21 9.06 -30.61
N VAL A 11 -54.76 10.12 -29.92
CA VAL A 11 -55.19 11.51 -30.14
C VAL A 11 -53.96 12.38 -30.37
N LEU A 12 -53.99 13.13 -31.47
CA LEU A 12 -53.04 14.19 -31.84
C LEU A 12 -53.88 15.44 -32.10
N CYS A 13 -53.52 16.57 -31.49
CA CYS A 13 -53.76 17.95 -31.95
C CYS A 13 -53.01 18.90 -31.00
N GLY A 14 -52.36 19.99 -31.42
CA GLY A 14 -52.19 20.54 -32.77
C GLY A 14 -52.51 22.04 -32.82
N PHE A 15 -51.64 22.86 -33.46
CA PHE A 15 -51.73 24.33 -33.67
C PHE A 15 -51.56 25.20 -32.40
N SER A 16 -51.10 26.46 -32.39
CA SER A 16 -50.21 27.30 -33.27
C SER A 16 -49.96 28.65 -32.53
N GLY A 17 -49.00 29.55 -32.83
CA GLY A 17 -47.87 29.64 -33.78
C GLY A 17 -46.74 30.47 -33.10
N THR A 18 -45.96 31.41 -33.66
CA THR A 18 -45.71 31.96 -35.02
C THR A 18 -44.30 32.60 -35.04
N LYS A 19 -43.70 32.72 -36.24
CA LYS A 19 -42.40 33.35 -36.58
C LYS A 19 -41.97 34.61 -35.80
N LYS A 20 -40.65 34.77 -35.62
CA LYS A 20 -39.90 35.88 -36.24
C LYS A 20 -38.39 35.62 -36.37
N GLU A 21 -37.84 35.97 -37.52
CA GLU A 21 -36.40 35.89 -37.84
C GLU A 21 -35.62 37.06 -37.21
N LYS A 22 -34.32 36.85 -36.95
CA LYS A 22 -33.22 37.78 -37.32
C LYS A 22 -31.83 37.22 -36.97
N SER A 23 -31.09 36.82 -37.99
CA SER A 23 -29.63 37.02 -38.09
C SER A 23 -29.38 38.32 -38.91
N PRO A 24 -28.15 38.79 -39.18
CA PRO A 24 -26.84 38.23 -38.81
C PRO A 24 -25.87 39.27 -38.18
N LYS A 25 -24.68 38.80 -37.78
CA LYS A 25 -23.39 39.41 -38.20
C LYS A 25 -22.21 38.46 -37.93
N GLU A 26 -21.21 38.53 -38.81
CA GLU A 26 -20.03 37.67 -38.85
C GLU A 26 -18.94 38.09 -37.85
N GLY A 27 -18.02 37.18 -37.53
CA GLY A 27 -16.96 37.39 -36.53
C GLY A 27 -15.96 36.21 -36.45
N ASP A 28 -15.38 35.88 -37.60
CA ASP A 28 -14.34 34.89 -37.89
C ASP A 28 -13.32 34.56 -36.75
N GLN A 29 -13.13 33.27 -36.42
CA GLN A 29 -11.89 32.48 -36.64
C GLN A 29 -11.76 31.19 -35.78
N ARG A 30 -11.59 30.05 -36.49
CA ARG A 30 -10.63 28.91 -36.28
C ARG A 30 -10.54 28.22 -34.89
N LEU A 31 -10.34 26.90 -34.77
CA LEU A 31 -9.67 25.93 -35.65
C LEU A 31 -10.30 24.51 -35.59
N CYS A 32 -9.93 23.65 -36.54
CA CYS A 32 -10.65 22.44 -36.94
C CYS A 32 -10.40 21.16 -36.12
N PHE A 33 -11.45 20.34 -35.99
CA PHE A 33 -11.31 18.87 -36.04
C PHE A 33 -11.00 18.43 -37.48
N LEU A 34 -10.15 17.42 -37.67
CA LEU A 34 -9.97 16.76 -38.96
C LEU A 34 -9.89 15.24 -38.83
N ILE A 35 -10.92 14.56 -39.33
CA ILE A 35 -10.95 13.12 -39.59
C ILE A 35 -10.57 12.95 -41.06
N SER A 36 -9.55 12.14 -41.37
CA SER A 36 -9.21 11.79 -42.76
C SER A 36 -9.39 10.30 -43.04
N LYS A 37 -10.38 9.98 -43.89
CA LYS A 37 -10.33 8.81 -44.79
C LYS A 37 -9.96 9.32 -46.18
N SER A 38 -9.03 8.67 -46.86
CA SER A 38 -8.81 8.86 -48.31
C SER A 38 -8.48 7.53 -48.99
N ASN A 39 -8.99 7.36 -50.22
CA ASN A 39 -8.95 6.12 -50.97
C ASN A 39 -7.85 6.11 -52.05
N ARG A 40 -7.42 4.88 -52.36
CA ARG A 40 -6.70 4.32 -53.53
C ARG A 40 -6.56 5.19 -54.82
N HIS A 41 -5.38 5.10 -55.43
CA HIS A 41 -5.16 4.76 -56.85
C HIS A 41 -4.27 3.50 -56.86
N VAL A 42 -4.61 2.35 -57.47
CA VAL A 42 -4.79 2.01 -58.90
C VAL A 42 -3.52 2.14 -59.73
N LEU A 43 -2.84 1.01 -59.93
CA LEU A 43 -2.18 0.62 -61.19
C LEU A 43 -2.40 -0.88 -61.39
N ASP A 44 -2.54 -1.29 -62.65
CA ASP A 44 -3.01 -2.61 -63.10
C ASP A 44 -1.97 -3.28 -64.02
N ARG A 45 -1.89 -4.62 -63.97
CA ARG A 45 -1.53 -5.59 -65.05
C ARG A 45 -1.03 -6.93 -64.47
N GLY A 46 -1.58 -8.04 -65.00
CA GLY A 46 -0.81 -9.28 -65.20
C GLY A 46 -1.25 -10.53 -64.44
N SER A 47 -2.24 -11.25 -64.97
CA SER A 47 -2.44 -12.71 -64.79
C SER A 47 -1.90 -13.46 -66.03
N PRO A 48 -1.88 -14.81 -66.11
CA PRO A 48 -2.10 -15.85 -65.09
C PRO A 48 -0.96 -16.93 -65.04
N ASP A 49 -1.06 -17.96 -64.19
CA ASP A 49 -1.41 -19.35 -64.58
C ASP A 49 -1.17 -20.38 -63.44
N VAL A 50 -1.66 -21.61 -63.64
CA VAL A 50 -1.91 -22.68 -62.68
C VAL A 50 -0.83 -23.76 -62.70
N SER A 51 -0.45 -24.33 -61.54
CA SER A 51 -0.12 -25.77 -61.46
C SER A 51 -0.14 -26.36 -60.04
N ARG A 52 -0.52 -27.65 -59.97
CA ARG A 52 -0.51 -28.51 -58.76
C ARG A 52 0.72 -29.42 -58.76
N ARG A 53 1.29 -29.73 -57.58
CA ARG A 53 1.73 -31.08 -57.08
C ARG A 53 2.71 -30.91 -55.90
N ARG A 54 2.41 -31.42 -54.71
CA ARG A 54 2.59 -32.82 -54.23
C ARG A 54 4.07 -33.12 -53.88
N VAL A 55 4.42 -33.00 -52.60
CA VAL A 55 5.72 -33.44 -52.04
C VAL A 55 5.67 -34.94 -51.71
N GLN A 56 6.76 -35.66 -51.99
CA GLN A 56 6.89 -37.11 -51.80
C GLN A 56 7.51 -37.50 -50.46
N ARG A 57 7.06 -38.65 -49.97
CA ARG A 57 7.67 -39.45 -48.89
C ARG A 57 8.88 -40.20 -49.46
N TRP A 58 10.01 -40.24 -48.74
CA TRP A 58 11.05 -41.26 -48.95
C TRP A 58 11.37 -42.00 -47.65
N LYS A 59 11.85 -43.22 -47.80
CA LYS A 59 11.99 -44.26 -46.77
C LYS A 59 13.40 -44.82 -46.90
N VAL A 60 14.09 -45.08 -45.79
CA VAL A 60 15.39 -45.79 -45.79
C VAL A 60 15.32 -46.95 -44.79
N LYS A 61 15.97 -48.06 -45.12
CA LYS A 61 16.08 -49.30 -44.31
C LYS A 61 17.42 -49.35 -43.54
N GLY A 62 17.52 -50.22 -42.54
CA GLY A 62 18.78 -50.61 -41.87
C GLY A 62 19.73 -51.40 -42.78
N ASP A 63 20.87 -51.91 -42.31
CA ASP A 63 21.06 -52.70 -41.08
C ASP A 63 22.49 -52.58 -40.48
N ASP A 64 22.65 -52.98 -39.20
CA ASP A 64 23.84 -53.62 -38.57
C ASP A 64 25.22 -52.89 -38.46
N ILE A 65 26.08 -53.04 -37.42
CA ILE A 65 26.09 -53.88 -36.20
C ILE A 65 27.11 -53.36 -35.11
N PHE A 66 26.97 -53.82 -33.85
CA PHE A 66 27.89 -53.75 -32.67
C PHE A 66 28.20 -52.44 -31.91
N GLY A 67 27.99 -52.49 -30.58
CA GLY A 67 28.59 -51.57 -29.58
C GLY A 67 27.80 -51.46 -28.26
N LEU A 68 28.18 -52.17 -27.20
CA LEU A 68 27.46 -52.14 -25.91
C LEU A 68 27.68 -50.82 -25.14
N SER A 69 26.60 -50.13 -24.75
CA SER A 69 26.32 -49.68 -23.36
C SER A 69 25.11 -48.73 -23.28
N SER A 70 23.97 -49.30 -22.87
CA SER A 70 22.79 -48.61 -22.32
C SER A 70 22.31 -49.48 -21.14
N LEU A 71 21.55 -49.04 -20.14
CA LEU A 71 20.64 -47.91 -20.02
C LEU A 71 20.71 -47.33 -18.59
N LEU A 72 20.63 -46.00 -18.44
CA LEU A 72 19.95 -45.31 -17.32
C LEU A 72 20.01 -43.79 -17.55
N GLY A 73 18.97 -43.25 -18.18
CA GLY A 73 18.87 -41.81 -18.44
C GLY A 73 18.28 -41.48 -19.81
N PHE A 74 16.96 -41.61 -19.95
CA PHE A 74 16.10 -40.81 -20.83
C PHE A 74 14.65 -41.28 -20.58
N GLY A 75 13.96 -40.64 -19.63
CA GLY A 75 12.67 -41.12 -19.15
C GLY A 75 11.90 -40.13 -18.29
N LEU A 76 12.06 -38.82 -18.52
CA LEU A 76 11.29 -37.78 -17.82
C LEU A 76 11.28 -36.45 -18.59
N LEU A 77 10.88 -36.49 -19.86
CA LEU A 77 10.61 -35.30 -20.67
C LEU A 77 9.59 -35.60 -21.78
N LEU A 78 8.32 -35.80 -21.42
CA LEU A 78 7.16 -35.75 -22.34
C LEU A 78 5.82 -35.92 -21.57
N LEU A 79 5.45 -34.97 -20.73
CA LEU A 79 4.13 -34.91 -20.08
C LEU A 79 3.69 -33.46 -19.77
N GLN A 80 3.60 -32.59 -20.79
CA GLN A 80 3.06 -31.25 -20.61
C GLN A 80 2.57 -30.58 -21.91
N ILE A 81 1.53 -31.15 -22.54
CA ILE A 81 0.63 -30.41 -23.44
C ILE A 81 -0.80 -30.90 -23.17
N HIS A 82 -1.69 -30.02 -22.70
CA HIS A 82 -3.13 -30.25 -22.84
C HIS A 82 -3.91 -28.93 -22.91
N ASP A 83 -4.50 -28.69 -24.07
CA ASP A 83 -5.37 -27.56 -24.39
C ASP A 83 -6.80 -27.74 -23.82
N PRO A 84 -7.53 -26.66 -23.46
CA PRO A 84 -8.86 -26.74 -22.89
C PRO A 84 -9.97 -26.59 -23.95
N LEU A 85 -10.24 -27.64 -24.75
CA LEU A 85 -11.40 -27.69 -25.65
C LEU A 85 -12.13 -29.04 -25.62
N ARG A 86 -12.95 -29.26 -24.59
CA ARG A 86 -14.02 -30.28 -24.58
C ARG A 86 -15.24 -29.81 -23.77
N PRO A 87 -16.26 -29.25 -24.45
CA PRO A 87 -17.62 -29.68 -24.17
C PRO A 87 -18.44 -29.82 -25.46
N LEU A 88 -18.42 -31.01 -26.07
CA LEU A 88 -19.37 -31.43 -27.10
C LEU A 88 -19.48 -32.96 -27.05
N LEU A 89 -20.71 -33.47 -27.20
CA LEU A 89 -21.12 -34.89 -27.13
C LEU A 89 -21.04 -35.51 -25.72
N GLY A 90 -22.16 -35.45 -24.99
CA GLY A 90 -22.36 -36.23 -23.77
C GLY A 90 -22.83 -37.66 -24.07
N LEU A 91 -22.38 -38.63 -23.26
CA LEU A 91 -22.93 -39.98 -23.09
C LEU A 91 -22.56 -40.48 -21.68
N SER A 92 -23.33 -41.43 -21.15
CA SER A 92 -23.36 -41.86 -19.74
C SER A 92 -22.49 -43.11 -19.42
N PRO A 93 -22.17 -43.41 -18.13
CA PRO A 93 -21.12 -44.36 -17.67
C PRO A 93 -21.60 -45.85 -17.72
N PRO A 94 -20.76 -46.92 -17.49
CA PRO A 94 -19.65 -46.98 -16.51
C PRO A 94 -18.38 -47.79 -16.82
N LEU A 95 -17.27 -47.47 -16.15
CA LEU A 95 -16.16 -48.41 -15.85
C LEU A 95 -15.21 -47.91 -14.72
N SER A 96 -15.61 -48.02 -13.45
CA SER A 96 -14.81 -47.51 -12.30
C SER A 96 -14.24 -48.60 -11.38
N LEU A 97 -14.09 -49.84 -11.86
CA LEU A 97 -13.71 -51.01 -11.03
C LEU A 97 -12.44 -51.74 -11.51
N PHE A 98 -11.57 -51.10 -12.32
CA PHE A 98 -10.35 -51.73 -12.83
C PHE A 98 -9.02 -51.03 -12.45
N ILE A 99 -9.08 -49.82 -11.87
CA ILE A 99 -7.87 -49.05 -11.52
C ILE A 99 -7.47 -49.23 -10.04
N SER A 100 -8.39 -49.66 -9.17
CA SER A 100 -8.08 -49.89 -7.75
C SER A 100 -7.26 -51.16 -7.48
N SER A 101 -7.18 -52.10 -8.44
CA SER A 101 -6.53 -53.41 -8.23
C SER A 101 -5.04 -53.45 -8.59
N VAL A 102 -4.47 -52.38 -9.17
CA VAL A 102 -3.07 -52.36 -9.64
C VAL A 102 -2.16 -51.54 -8.71
N MET A 103 -2.70 -50.63 -7.90
CA MET A 103 -1.89 -49.84 -6.95
C MET A 103 -1.58 -50.57 -5.63
N GLU A 104 -2.41 -51.51 -5.17
CA GLU A 104 -2.13 -52.25 -3.92
C GLU A 104 -0.97 -53.24 -4.05
N THR A 105 -0.68 -53.76 -5.25
CA THR A 105 0.41 -54.72 -5.48
C THR A 105 1.80 -54.07 -5.60
N LEU A 106 1.88 -52.74 -5.68
CA LEU A 106 3.15 -51.99 -5.78
C LEU A 106 3.61 -51.36 -4.46
N LEU A 107 2.84 -51.48 -3.38
CA LEU A 107 3.14 -50.89 -2.07
C LEU A 107 3.64 -51.91 -1.01
N GLN A 108 3.91 -53.16 -1.39
CA GLN A 108 4.35 -54.22 -0.47
C GLN A 108 5.80 -54.72 -0.67
N SER A 109 6.65 -54.00 -1.42
CA SER A 109 8.00 -54.48 -1.76
C SER A 109 9.12 -53.42 -1.72
N CYS A 110 9.12 -52.54 -0.71
CA CYS A 110 10.31 -51.74 -0.36
C CYS A 110 10.36 -51.39 1.14
N SER A 111 10.78 -52.34 1.97
CA SER A 111 11.08 -52.11 3.39
C SER A 111 12.44 -52.70 3.75
N ILE A 112 13.46 -51.85 3.94
CA ILE A 112 14.74 -52.07 4.66
C ILE A 112 15.53 -50.74 4.65
N PHE A 113 16.30 -50.48 5.72
CA PHE A 113 17.08 -49.27 6.07
C PHE A 113 16.34 -48.08 6.70
N THR A 114 16.50 -47.97 8.03
CA THR A 114 16.30 -46.76 8.85
C THR A 114 17.58 -46.46 9.65
N PRO A 115 18.08 -45.22 9.73
CA PRO A 115 19.15 -44.84 10.67
C PRO A 115 18.61 -44.66 12.11
N LYS A 116 19.40 -45.02 13.12
CA LYS A 116 19.05 -44.88 14.55
C LYS A 116 19.33 -43.46 15.09
N PRO A 117 18.57 -42.97 16.09
CA PRO A 117 18.94 -41.81 16.90
C PRO A 117 20.00 -42.18 17.97
N PRO A 118 20.76 -41.21 18.51
CA PRO A 118 21.79 -41.47 19.52
C PRO A 118 21.20 -41.64 20.93
N VAL A 119 21.70 -42.65 21.65
CA VAL A 119 21.41 -42.90 23.07
C VAL A 119 22.43 -42.16 23.94
N ARG A 120 21.99 -41.49 25.01
CA ARG A 120 22.84 -41.09 26.15
C ARG A 120 22.48 -41.93 27.38
N SER A 121 23.49 -42.37 28.13
CA SER A 121 23.36 -43.21 29.31
C SER A 121 23.11 -42.40 30.60
N PRO A 122 22.51 -43.01 31.63
CA PRO A 122 22.33 -42.40 32.95
C PRO A 122 23.46 -42.78 33.93
N VAL A 123 23.78 -41.88 34.86
CA VAL A 123 24.44 -42.20 36.13
C VAL A 123 23.85 -41.31 37.23
N ASP A 124 23.25 -41.94 38.24
CA ASP A 124 22.78 -41.27 39.45
C ASP A 124 23.93 -40.85 40.37
N ARG A 125 23.73 -39.76 41.12
CA ARG A 125 24.05 -39.75 42.56
C ARG A 125 23.23 -38.70 43.31
N GLN A 126 22.50 -39.17 44.32
CA GLN A 126 21.86 -38.36 45.34
C GLN A 126 22.91 -37.66 46.21
N LEU A 127 22.57 -36.49 46.75
CA LEU A 127 22.46 -36.32 48.21
C LEU A 127 21.72 -35.02 48.57
N ALA A 128 21.22 -34.97 49.81
CA ALA A 128 20.13 -34.10 50.23
C ALA A 128 20.57 -32.97 51.18
N LEU A 129 19.65 -32.00 51.39
CA LEU A 129 19.51 -31.10 52.56
C LEU A 129 20.73 -30.22 52.91
N SER A 130 20.61 -28.89 52.95
CA SER A 130 19.82 -28.23 53.99
C SER A 130 19.79 -26.69 53.82
N SER A 131 18.82 -26.10 54.50
CA SER A 131 18.59 -24.66 54.75
C SER A 131 19.81 -23.77 54.98
N PHE A 132 19.76 -22.53 54.48
CA PHE A 132 19.86 -21.32 55.33
C PHE A 132 19.25 -20.09 54.63
N ALA A 133 18.42 -19.35 55.35
CA ALA A 133 17.96 -18.03 54.93
C ALA A 133 18.95 -16.94 55.39
N ILE A 134 19.05 -15.82 54.67
CA ILE A 134 19.39 -14.50 55.24
C ILE A 134 18.89 -13.37 54.33
N ASN A 135 18.26 -12.39 54.95
CA ASN A 135 17.80 -11.14 54.37
C ASN A 135 18.96 -10.27 53.86
N LYS A 136 18.74 -9.52 52.77
CA LYS A 136 19.41 -8.22 52.59
C LYS A 136 18.64 -7.25 51.69
N GLN A 137 17.68 -6.56 52.30
CA GLN A 137 17.28 -5.23 51.82
C GLN A 137 18.47 -4.26 51.95
N ARG A 138 18.67 -3.39 50.95
CA ARG A 138 19.32 -2.09 51.15
C ARG A 138 18.57 -1.01 50.39
N SER A 139 17.89 -0.15 51.15
CA SER A 139 17.41 1.16 50.70
C SER A 139 18.60 2.11 50.53
N CYS A 140 18.48 3.04 49.58
CA CYS A 140 19.16 4.33 49.63
C CYS A 140 18.16 5.45 49.38
N ASN A 141 17.83 6.19 50.45
CA ASN A 141 16.99 7.38 50.39
C ASN A 141 17.75 8.56 49.78
N VAL A 142 17.12 9.30 48.85
CA VAL A 142 17.50 10.69 48.54
C VAL A 142 16.69 11.61 49.46
N LYS A 143 17.37 12.49 50.19
CA LYS A 143 16.75 13.39 51.18
C LYS A 143 16.13 14.61 50.50
N LEU A 144 14.81 14.75 50.59
CA LEU A 144 14.15 16.06 50.53
C LEU A 144 14.12 16.66 51.94
N LYS A 145 14.51 17.93 52.06
CA LYS A 145 14.57 18.65 53.35
C LYS A 145 13.80 19.97 53.21
N ALA A 146 12.63 20.05 53.84
CA ALA A 146 11.84 21.27 53.92
C ALA A 146 12.14 22.03 55.22
N ILE A 147 12.50 23.31 55.12
CA ILE A 147 12.38 24.30 56.20
C ILE A 147 11.91 25.62 55.56
N SER A 148 11.07 26.36 56.28
CA SER A 148 10.36 27.56 55.81
C SER A 148 10.91 28.86 56.41
N ARG A 149 10.45 29.98 55.83
CA ARG A 149 10.31 31.37 56.36
C ARG A 149 11.18 32.50 55.77
N SER A 150 10.45 33.39 55.07
CA SER A 150 10.40 34.86 55.20
C SER A 150 11.61 35.77 54.93
N SER A 151 11.44 36.66 53.92
CA SER A 151 11.76 38.11 53.87
C SER A 151 13.17 38.59 54.33
N GLN A 152 13.96 39.30 53.51
CA GLN A 152 13.66 40.65 52.96
C GLN A 152 14.50 41.01 51.71
N GLU A 153 13.95 41.94 50.91
CA GLU A 153 14.57 43.03 50.12
C GLU A 153 15.91 42.89 49.36
N GLY A 154 15.89 43.31 48.08
CA GLY A 154 16.80 44.40 47.66
C GLY A 154 17.58 44.30 46.34
N SER A 155 16.94 44.65 45.19
CA SER A 155 17.58 45.17 43.94
C SER A 155 18.54 44.22 43.16
N SER A 156 18.78 44.34 41.83
CA SER A 156 18.35 45.31 40.79
C SER A 156 18.32 44.69 39.37
N SER A 157 17.43 45.21 38.52
CA SER A 157 17.53 45.42 37.06
C SER A 157 17.72 44.27 36.02
N ILE A 158 16.66 44.05 35.21
CA ILE A 158 16.62 44.08 33.70
C ILE A 158 17.41 42.94 32.97
N GLU A 159 16.87 42.15 32.02
CA GLU A 159 15.99 42.43 30.86
C GLU A 159 14.77 41.49 30.68
N ASP A 160 13.78 41.97 29.91
CA ASP A 160 12.52 41.29 29.58
C ASP A 160 12.59 40.38 28.34
N VAL A 161 11.92 39.21 28.39
CA VAL A 161 11.50 38.47 27.20
C VAL A 161 9.96 38.40 27.18
N ARG A 162 9.36 39.01 26.15
CA ARG A 162 7.91 39.15 26.01
C ARG A 162 7.23 37.79 25.78
N LYS A 163 6.09 37.58 26.44
CA LYS A 163 5.09 36.56 26.10
C LYS A 163 3.78 37.26 25.76
N ASP A 164 3.31 37.12 24.53
CA ASP A 164 1.96 37.53 24.17
C ASP A 164 0.94 36.58 24.80
N GLY A 165 -0.05 37.14 25.48
CA GLY A 165 -1.13 36.39 26.13
C GLY A 165 -2.43 37.18 26.09
N MET A 166 -3.48 36.59 25.53
CA MET A 166 -4.81 37.19 25.53
C MET A 166 -5.42 37.17 26.94
N LEU A 167 -6.05 38.27 27.34
CA LEU A 167 -6.76 38.42 28.60
C LEU A 167 -8.26 38.07 28.42
N LEU A 168 -8.79 37.21 29.29
CA LEU A 168 -10.24 37.03 29.43
C LEU A 168 -10.82 38.17 30.29
N GLY A 169 -11.71 38.98 29.72
CA GLY A 169 -12.56 39.90 30.47
C GLY A 169 -13.84 39.19 30.92
N ALA A 170 -14.33 39.49 32.13
CA ALA A 170 -15.61 38.99 32.64
C ALA A 170 -16.69 40.06 32.48
N ASP A 171 -17.72 39.78 31.70
CA ASP A 171 -18.89 40.66 31.53
C ASP A 171 -19.79 40.54 32.76
N LYS A 172 -20.18 41.68 33.33
CA LYS A 172 -21.08 41.78 34.49
C LYS A 172 -22.36 42.53 34.13
N ASP A 173 -23.47 42.11 34.71
CA ASP A 173 -24.72 42.87 34.66
C ASP A 173 -24.71 44.08 35.63
N GLU A 174 -25.79 44.87 35.60
CA GLU A 174 -25.97 46.03 36.49
C GLU A 174 -26.06 45.67 37.99
N SER A 175 -26.18 44.38 38.34
CA SER A 175 -26.08 43.87 39.72
C SER A 175 -24.65 43.52 40.14
N GLY A 176 -23.70 43.51 39.20
CA GLY A 176 -22.32 43.10 39.41
C GLY A 176 -22.07 41.59 39.27
N SER A 177 -23.08 40.83 38.83
CA SER A 177 -23.02 39.38 38.65
C SER A 177 -22.40 39.04 37.29
N VAL A 178 -21.50 38.06 37.22
CA VAL A 178 -20.81 37.70 35.96
C VAL A 178 -21.75 36.88 35.07
N VAL A 179 -21.96 37.33 33.84
CA VAL A 179 -22.89 36.73 32.87
C VAL A 179 -22.17 36.12 31.66
N GLY A 180 -20.88 36.44 31.46
CA GLY A 180 -20.07 35.84 30.39
C GLY A 180 -18.59 36.20 30.49
N PHE A 181 -17.79 35.64 29.58
CA PHE A 181 -16.39 36.04 29.39
C PHE A 181 -16.12 36.31 27.91
N ARG A 182 -15.33 37.36 27.62
CA ARG A 182 -14.98 37.77 26.25
C ARG A 182 -13.49 38.04 26.12
N LEU A 183 -12.93 37.65 24.98
CA LEU A 183 -11.56 37.98 24.58
C LEU A 183 -11.54 39.36 23.89
N ILE A 184 -10.60 40.22 24.28
CA ILE A 184 -10.45 41.58 23.75
C ILE A 184 -9.10 41.70 23.02
N PRO A 185 -9.06 42.01 21.71
CA PRO A 185 -7.82 42.38 21.02
C PRO A 185 -7.36 43.77 21.47
N GLN A 186 -6.06 43.96 21.68
CA GLN A 186 -5.50 45.31 21.90
C GLN A 186 -5.43 46.06 20.57
N SER A 187 -6.09 47.22 20.50
CA SER A 187 -5.97 48.17 19.39
C SER A 187 -5.00 49.29 19.75
N GLY A 188 -4.14 49.66 18.80
CA GLY A 188 -3.27 50.84 18.87
C GLY A 188 -3.30 51.57 17.54
N GLU A 189 -3.73 52.82 17.56
CA GLU A 189 -3.80 53.71 16.39
C GLU A 189 -2.44 54.36 16.13
N THR A 190 -2.08 54.60 14.86
CA THR A 190 -1.47 55.90 14.47
C THR A 190 -1.48 56.13 12.95
N GLU A 191 -2.10 57.26 12.58
CA GLU A 191 -1.74 58.24 11.54
C GLU A 191 -1.21 57.85 10.14
N VAL A 192 -1.86 58.43 9.13
CA VAL A 192 -1.41 58.49 7.73
C VAL A 192 -0.66 59.80 7.49
N SER A 193 0.54 59.75 6.91
CA SER A 193 1.16 60.91 6.24
C SER A 193 1.98 60.49 5.02
N ASN A 194 1.93 61.31 3.96
CA ASN A 194 2.61 61.07 2.68
C ASN A 194 3.92 61.88 2.59
N SER A 195 5.00 61.29 2.10
CA SER A 195 5.97 61.99 1.22
C SER A 195 7.02 61.09 0.57
N HIS A 196 7.02 61.09 -0.77
CA HIS A 196 8.12 61.02 -1.75
C HIS A 196 9.46 60.26 -1.54
N ASP A 197 9.92 59.73 -2.68
CA ASP A 197 11.19 59.07 -2.95
C ASP A 197 12.45 59.84 -2.54
N THR A 198 13.51 59.11 -2.16
CA THR A 198 14.89 59.43 -2.56
C THR A 198 15.74 58.15 -2.63
N ILE A 199 16.50 57.99 -3.73
CA ILE A 199 17.44 56.88 -3.95
C ILE A 199 18.81 57.22 -3.33
N THR A 200 19.39 56.33 -2.52
CA THR A 200 20.85 56.26 -2.30
C THR A 200 21.32 54.83 -2.04
N ASN A 201 22.54 54.53 -2.53
CA ASN A 201 23.11 53.18 -2.60
C ASN A 201 23.64 52.63 -1.26
N GLY A 202 23.53 51.31 -1.10
CA GLY A 202 24.73 50.47 -0.93
C GLY A 202 25.05 49.94 0.47
N LYS A 203 24.75 48.65 0.69
CA LYS A 203 25.73 47.59 1.01
C LYS A 203 25.03 46.24 1.05
N GLU A 204 25.58 45.25 0.33
CA GLU A 204 25.18 43.85 0.43
C GLU A 204 25.83 43.25 1.69
N GLU A 205 25.02 42.85 2.67
CA GLU A 205 25.40 41.79 3.61
C GLU A 205 24.70 40.51 3.17
N VAL A 206 25.51 39.51 2.80
CA VAL A 206 25.01 38.19 2.41
C VAL A 206 24.60 37.47 3.69
N ILE A 207 23.31 37.54 4.01
CA ILE A 207 22.69 36.60 4.94
C ILE A 207 22.61 35.26 4.20
N VAL A 208 23.31 34.26 4.75
CA VAL A 208 23.14 32.88 4.33
C VAL A 208 21.82 32.41 4.92
N ASP A 209 20.78 32.33 4.10
CA ASP A 209 19.55 31.65 4.48
C ASP A 209 19.88 30.18 4.74
N ASP A 210 19.61 29.74 5.98
CA ASP A 210 19.56 28.34 6.35
C ASP A 210 18.33 27.72 5.68
N ASP A 211 18.50 26.63 4.92
CA ASP A 211 17.45 25.96 4.13
C ASP A 211 16.46 25.20 5.06
N SER A 212 15.84 25.92 6.00
CA SER A 212 14.71 25.43 6.76
C SER A 212 13.51 25.34 5.82
N VAL A 213 13.19 24.11 5.41
CA VAL A 213 11.98 23.80 4.64
C VAL A 213 10.77 24.32 5.43
N GLN A 214 10.19 25.44 5.00
CA GLN A 214 8.96 25.96 5.58
C GLN A 214 7.83 24.98 5.25
N THR A 215 7.50 24.10 6.19
CA THR A 215 6.28 23.30 6.17
C THR A 215 5.09 24.23 6.29
N THR A 216 4.57 24.68 5.14
CA THR A 216 3.39 25.54 5.06
C THR A 216 2.21 24.85 5.75
N SER A 217 1.68 25.46 6.81
CA SER A 217 0.48 24.99 7.49
C SER A 217 -0.70 24.86 6.53
N ALA A 218 -1.62 23.92 6.80
CA ALA A 218 -2.83 23.75 6.00
C ALA A 218 -3.72 25.00 6.04
N GLU A 219 -4.41 25.30 4.92
CA GLU A 219 -5.37 26.41 4.81
C GLU A 219 -6.56 26.24 5.77
N VAL A 220 -6.98 24.98 6.00
CA VAL A 220 -8.09 24.60 6.88
C VAL A 220 -7.67 23.36 7.67
N THR A 221 -7.74 23.44 8.99
CA THR A 221 -7.47 22.32 9.89
C THR A 221 -8.72 21.46 10.08
N TYR A 222 -8.53 20.16 10.34
CA TYR A 222 -9.60 19.16 10.49
C TYR A 222 -9.30 18.25 11.68
N ASN A 223 -10.35 17.69 12.29
CA ASN A 223 -10.24 16.54 13.19
C ASN A 223 -10.28 15.26 12.33
N ILE A 224 -9.13 14.59 12.18
CA ILE A 224 -8.96 13.44 11.28
C ILE A 224 -8.82 12.17 12.12
N VAL A 225 -9.58 11.13 11.79
CA VAL A 225 -9.59 9.84 12.48
C VAL A 225 -9.24 8.74 11.48
N PHE A 226 -7.98 8.32 11.46
CA PHE A 226 -7.55 7.13 10.73
C PHE A 226 -8.04 5.88 11.47
N VAL A 227 -8.59 4.92 10.73
CA VAL A 227 -8.97 3.60 11.26
C VAL A 227 -8.27 2.55 10.42
N THR A 228 -7.52 1.66 11.07
CA THR A 228 -6.60 0.73 10.38
C THR A 228 -6.33 -0.54 11.20
N SER A 229 -6.00 -1.63 10.51
CA SER A 229 -5.43 -2.85 11.12
C SER A 229 -3.94 -2.75 11.40
N GLU A 230 -3.22 -1.84 10.74
CA GLU A 230 -1.76 -1.70 10.83
C GLU A 230 -1.35 -0.24 10.98
N ALA A 231 -0.39 0.00 11.88
CA ALA A 231 0.25 1.29 12.08
C ALA A 231 1.70 1.08 12.54
N ALA A 232 2.67 1.53 11.76
CA ALA A 232 4.08 1.47 12.15
C ALA A 232 4.37 2.44 13.33
N PRO A 233 5.30 2.10 14.24
CA PRO A 233 6.07 0.87 14.31
C PRO A 233 5.34 -0.31 14.98
N TYR A 234 4.14 -0.08 15.53
CA TYR A 234 3.39 -1.01 16.38
C TYR A 234 3.07 -2.34 15.67
N SER A 235 2.31 -2.27 14.57
CA SER A 235 1.93 -3.42 13.74
C SER A 235 2.13 -3.10 12.24
N LYS A 236 2.83 -3.99 11.53
CA LYS A 236 3.14 -3.87 10.09
C LYS A 236 3.32 -5.26 9.48
N THR A 237 2.67 -5.50 8.36
CA THR A 237 2.90 -6.64 7.45
C THR A 237 3.23 -6.19 6.03
N GLY A 238 2.75 -5.00 5.64
CA GLY A 238 2.98 -4.43 4.32
C GLY A 238 2.86 -2.90 4.32
N GLY A 239 2.62 -2.33 3.14
CA GLY A 239 2.61 -0.87 2.96
C GLY A 239 1.50 -0.12 3.71
N LEU A 240 0.41 -0.79 4.12
CA LEU A 240 -0.65 -0.17 4.94
C LEU A 240 -0.09 0.38 6.26
N GLY A 241 0.74 -0.41 6.96
CA GLY A 241 1.40 0.02 8.20
C GLY A 241 2.33 1.22 7.99
N ASP A 242 2.94 1.36 6.82
CA ASP A 242 3.81 2.51 6.48
C ASP A 242 3.00 3.77 6.21
N VAL A 243 1.90 3.67 5.46
CA VAL A 243 0.98 4.80 5.24
C VAL A 243 0.43 5.28 6.57
N CYS A 244 -0.13 4.38 7.37
CA CYS A 244 -0.73 4.70 8.67
C CYS A 244 0.29 5.00 9.78
N GLY A 245 1.58 4.72 9.56
CA GLY A 245 2.67 5.17 10.43
C GLY A 245 3.13 6.60 10.15
N SER A 246 3.01 7.07 8.90
CA SER A 246 3.71 8.27 8.42
C SER A 246 2.79 9.40 7.96
N LEU A 247 1.74 9.10 7.18
CA LEU A 247 0.78 10.11 6.70
C LEU A 247 0.05 10.83 7.86
N PRO A 248 -0.33 10.17 8.96
CA PRO A 248 -0.90 10.86 10.12
C PRO A 248 0.04 11.91 10.72
N ILE A 249 1.35 11.64 10.75
CA ILE A 249 2.37 12.56 11.28
C ILE A 249 2.49 13.77 10.35
N ALA A 250 2.63 13.56 9.04
CA ALA A 250 2.69 14.66 8.05
C ALA A 250 1.44 15.56 8.08
N LEU A 251 0.25 15.01 8.35
CA LEU A 251 -0.97 15.81 8.55
C LEU A 251 -0.97 16.55 9.90
N ALA A 252 -0.46 15.95 10.97
CA ALA A 252 -0.33 16.63 12.26
C ALA A 252 0.68 17.79 12.21
N GLU A 253 1.82 17.61 11.54
CA GLU A 253 2.82 18.66 11.28
C GLU A 253 2.25 19.85 10.50
N ARG A 254 1.22 19.61 9.68
CA ARG A 254 0.51 20.66 8.91
C ARG A 254 -0.63 21.33 9.68
N GLY A 255 -0.85 20.93 10.94
CA GLY A 255 -1.78 21.56 11.88
C GLY A 255 -3.12 20.84 12.07
N HIS A 256 -3.33 19.68 11.45
CA HIS A 256 -4.55 18.88 11.69
C HIS A 256 -4.50 18.20 13.07
N ARG A 257 -5.66 18.00 13.71
CA ARG A 257 -5.76 17.17 14.92
C ARG A 257 -5.99 15.72 14.48
N VAL A 258 -4.99 14.85 14.61
CA VAL A 258 -5.00 13.52 13.98
C VAL A 258 -5.00 12.41 15.02
N MET A 259 -6.01 11.54 14.95
CA MET A 259 -6.13 10.29 15.70
C MET A 259 -5.86 9.11 14.78
N VAL A 260 -5.16 8.08 15.28
CA VAL A 260 -5.04 6.78 14.62
C VAL A 260 -5.60 5.70 15.54
N VAL A 261 -6.71 5.08 15.12
CA VAL A 261 -7.35 3.97 15.83
C VAL A 261 -6.94 2.64 15.20
N SER A 262 -6.23 1.80 15.95
CA SER A 262 -5.84 0.45 15.53
C SER A 262 -5.94 -0.58 16.66
N PRO A 263 -6.01 -1.90 16.40
CA PRO A 263 -6.06 -2.88 17.47
C PRO A 263 -4.74 -3.01 18.25
N ARG A 264 -4.83 -3.40 19.53
CA ARG A 264 -3.69 -3.65 20.42
C ARG A 264 -3.22 -5.10 20.32
N TYR A 265 -2.28 -5.37 19.42
CA TYR A 265 -1.74 -6.72 19.18
C TYR A 265 -0.64 -7.10 20.18
N LEU A 266 -1.02 -7.53 21.38
CA LEU A 266 -0.11 -8.15 22.36
C LEU A 266 0.03 -9.66 22.15
N ASN A 267 1.19 -10.25 22.47
CA ASN A 267 1.33 -11.71 22.52
C ASN A 267 2.37 -12.22 23.52
N GLY A 268 2.80 -11.39 24.47
CA GLY A 268 3.89 -11.69 25.40
C GLY A 268 5.28 -11.69 24.73
N GLY A 269 5.36 -11.30 23.45
CA GLY A 269 6.59 -11.26 22.68
C GLY A 269 7.37 -9.93 22.85
N PRO A 270 8.58 -9.84 22.28
CA PRO A 270 9.37 -8.60 22.31
C PRO A 270 8.67 -7.39 21.68
N ASN A 271 7.72 -7.61 20.76
CA ASN A 271 6.94 -6.56 20.10
C ASN A 271 5.98 -5.84 21.06
N ASP A 272 5.53 -6.48 22.15
CA ASP A 272 4.66 -5.86 23.15
C ASP A 272 5.29 -4.60 23.76
N LYS A 273 6.64 -4.53 23.80
CA LYS A 273 7.41 -3.35 24.24
C LYS A 273 7.11 -2.10 23.41
N LYS A 274 6.65 -2.24 22.16
CA LYS A 274 6.24 -1.11 21.31
C LYS A 274 5.00 -0.40 21.87
N PHE A 275 4.13 -1.13 22.57
CA PHE A 275 2.94 -0.58 23.25
C PHE A 275 3.24 -0.14 24.69
N ALA A 276 4.50 -0.11 25.14
CA ALA A 276 4.84 0.28 26.51
C ALA A 276 4.58 1.76 26.83
N GLY A 277 4.52 2.62 25.80
CA GLY A 277 4.10 4.01 25.92
C GLY A 277 2.57 4.21 25.93
N ALA A 278 1.80 3.18 25.57
CA ALA A 278 0.34 3.26 25.50
C ALA A 278 -0.29 3.03 26.88
N LEU A 279 -0.85 4.09 27.46
CA LEU A 279 -1.49 4.10 28.78
C LEU A 279 -2.96 3.68 28.67
N ASP A 280 -3.48 2.97 29.68
CA ASP A 280 -4.91 2.66 29.76
C ASP A 280 -5.69 3.95 30.08
N LEU A 281 -6.73 4.26 29.31
CA LEU A 281 -7.58 5.43 29.55
C LEU A 281 -8.69 5.18 30.57
N ASP A 282 -8.81 3.96 31.11
CA ASP A 282 -9.93 3.48 31.95
C ASP A 282 -11.31 3.66 31.29
N CYS A 283 -11.31 3.86 29.96
CA CYS A 283 -12.51 3.94 29.14
C CYS A 283 -12.82 2.55 28.57
N ARG A 284 -14.08 2.12 28.73
CA ARG A 284 -14.60 0.84 28.23
C ARG A 284 -15.91 1.10 27.49
N VAL A 285 -16.06 0.50 26.30
CA VAL A 285 -17.27 0.62 25.48
C VAL A 285 -17.84 -0.76 25.17
N LYS A 286 -19.17 -0.84 25.13
CA LYS A 286 -19.91 -2.09 24.88
C LYS A 286 -20.39 -2.16 23.44
N VAL A 287 -19.89 -3.15 22.70
CA VAL A 287 -20.21 -3.40 21.30
C VAL A 287 -21.18 -4.58 21.19
N SER A 288 -22.38 -4.33 20.68
CA SER A 288 -23.37 -5.38 20.39
C SER A 288 -23.10 -6.01 19.02
N CYS A 289 -22.47 -7.19 19.00
CA CYS A 289 -22.09 -7.89 17.77
C CYS A 289 -22.02 -9.41 17.99
N SER A 290 -22.07 -10.20 16.92
CA SER A 290 -21.98 -11.68 16.95
C SER A 290 -22.90 -12.37 17.97
N GLY A 291 -24.14 -11.86 18.11
CA GLY A 291 -25.14 -12.42 19.02
C GLY A 291 -24.90 -12.15 20.52
N GLY A 292 -23.97 -11.26 20.87
CA GLY A 292 -23.68 -10.89 22.26
C GLY A 292 -23.23 -9.43 22.41
N VAL A 293 -22.76 -9.10 23.61
CA VAL A 293 -22.15 -7.79 23.93
C VAL A 293 -20.70 -8.04 24.32
N GLN A 294 -19.77 -7.41 23.61
CA GLN A 294 -18.34 -7.43 23.90
C GLN A 294 -17.94 -6.11 24.54
N GLU A 295 -16.95 -6.13 25.42
CA GLU A 295 -16.38 -4.92 26.01
C GLU A 295 -14.99 -4.68 25.40
N VAL A 296 -14.78 -3.48 24.85
CA VAL A 296 -13.49 -3.04 24.30
C VAL A 296 -12.89 -1.95 25.17
N ALA A 297 -11.57 -1.99 25.33
CA ALA A 297 -10.80 -1.03 26.10
C ALA A 297 -10.00 -0.09 25.18
N PHE A 298 -9.77 1.14 25.63
CA PHE A 298 -8.93 2.11 24.92
C PHE A 298 -7.63 2.37 25.66
N PHE A 299 -6.52 2.19 24.96
CA PHE A 299 -5.19 2.63 25.38
C PHE A 299 -4.73 3.79 24.49
N HIS A 300 -3.86 4.67 24.98
CA HIS A 300 -3.44 5.88 24.25
C HIS A 300 -1.98 6.24 24.45
N GLU A 301 -1.34 6.70 23.38
CA GLU A 301 -0.02 7.32 23.36
C GLU A 301 -0.09 8.57 22.49
N TYR A 302 0.39 9.73 22.99
CA TYR A 302 0.55 10.93 22.17
C TYR A 302 1.99 11.01 21.66
N ARG A 303 2.21 10.92 20.35
CA ARG A 303 3.54 10.85 19.75
C ARG A 303 3.57 11.50 18.36
N ALA A 304 4.56 12.36 18.14
CA ALA A 304 4.78 13.07 16.86
C ALA A 304 3.52 13.82 16.36
N GLY A 305 2.86 14.56 17.25
CA GLY A 305 1.64 15.32 16.95
C GLY A 305 0.34 14.50 16.91
N VAL A 306 0.43 13.16 16.89
CA VAL A 306 -0.69 12.24 16.65
C VAL A 306 -1.16 11.56 17.94
N ASP A 307 -2.48 11.45 18.09
CA ASP A 307 -3.16 10.65 19.10
C ASP A 307 -3.26 9.18 18.65
N TRP A 308 -2.35 8.32 19.12
CA TRP A 308 -2.38 6.88 18.83
C TRP A 308 -3.30 6.17 19.82
N VAL A 309 -4.44 5.67 19.35
CA VAL A 309 -5.47 5.02 20.15
C VAL A 309 -5.53 3.54 19.81
N PHE A 310 -5.33 2.69 20.81
CA PHE A 310 -5.31 1.23 20.66
C PHE A 310 -6.55 0.59 21.24
N VAL A 311 -7.29 -0.14 20.40
CA VAL A 311 -8.46 -0.93 20.81
C VAL A 311 -7.99 -2.27 21.35
N ASP A 312 -8.19 -2.50 22.64
CA ASP A 312 -7.77 -3.71 23.34
C ASP A 312 -8.97 -4.65 23.61
N HIS A 313 -8.79 -5.91 23.23
CA HIS A 313 -9.74 -7.01 23.42
C HIS A 313 -8.98 -8.34 23.24
N PRO A 314 -9.30 -9.42 24.00
CA PRO A 314 -8.56 -10.68 23.94
C PRO A 314 -8.46 -11.34 22.56
N SER A 315 -9.36 -11.03 21.61
CA SER A 315 -9.26 -11.54 20.23
C SER A 315 -8.10 -10.96 19.40
N TYR A 316 -7.49 -9.85 19.84
CA TYR A 316 -6.27 -9.31 19.25
C TYR A 316 -4.98 -9.89 19.87
N HIS A 317 -5.08 -10.50 21.07
CA HIS A 317 -3.93 -10.93 21.84
C HIS A 317 -3.39 -12.29 21.39
N ARG A 318 -2.81 -12.37 20.18
CA ARG A 318 -2.41 -13.64 19.53
C ARG A 318 -1.04 -13.56 18.86
N PRO A 319 -0.29 -14.69 18.79
CA PRO A 319 0.92 -14.78 17.99
C PRO A 319 0.59 -14.73 16.49
N GLY A 320 1.60 -14.42 15.67
CA GLY A 320 1.47 -14.32 14.22
C GLY A 320 1.35 -12.87 13.73
N THR A 321 0.61 -12.69 12.64
CA THR A 321 0.31 -11.40 12.02
C THR A 321 -1.03 -10.85 12.52
N PRO A 322 -1.37 -9.56 12.26
CA PRO A 322 -2.71 -9.02 12.46
C PRO A 322 -3.86 -9.87 11.89
N TYR A 323 -3.62 -10.71 10.87
CA TYR A 323 -4.66 -11.42 10.10
C TYR A 323 -4.67 -12.94 10.27
N GLY A 324 -3.58 -13.53 10.74
CA GLY A 324 -3.35 -14.97 10.73
C GLY A 324 -1.97 -15.40 11.20
N ASP A 325 -1.77 -16.71 11.34
CA ASP A 325 -0.53 -17.32 11.80
C ASP A 325 0.00 -18.36 10.78
N ALA A 326 0.84 -19.30 11.21
CA ALA A 326 1.41 -20.35 10.36
C ALA A 326 0.36 -21.33 9.79
N TYR A 327 -0.86 -21.35 10.32
CA TYR A 327 -1.97 -22.17 9.84
C TYR A 327 -2.90 -21.43 8.87
N GLY A 328 -2.67 -20.13 8.65
CA GLY A 328 -3.43 -19.29 7.72
C GLY A 328 -4.18 -18.15 8.42
N ALA A 329 -5.17 -17.59 7.72
CA ALA A 329 -5.98 -16.49 8.23
C ALA A 329 -6.90 -16.93 9.39
N PHE A 330 -7.08 -16.08 10.40
CA PHE A 330 -7.98 -16.37 11.52
C PHE A 330 -9.45 -16.33 11.08
N GLY A 331 -10.22 -17.39 11.39
CA GLY A 331 -11.64 -17.48 11.04
C GLY A 331 -12.56 -16.50 11.80
N ASP A 332 -12.09 -15.84 12.86
CA ASP A 332 -12.81 -14.79 13.58
C ASP A 332 -12.39 -13.37 13.14
N ASN A 333 -11.71 -13.24 11.99
CA ASN A 333 -11.30 -11.96 11.43
C ASN A 333 -12.47 -10.97 11.25
N GLN A 334 -13.62 -11.43 10.73
CA GLN A 334 -14.83 -10.59 10.63
C GLN A 334 -15.21 -9.96 11.97
N PHE A 335 -15.24 -10.76 13.04
CA PHE A 335 -15.56 -10.32 14.39
C PHE A 335 -14.51 -9.32 14.92
N ARG A 336 -13.23 -9.65 14.78
CA ARG A 336 -12.09 -8.81 15.20
C ARG A 336 -12.13 -7.41 14.57
N PHE A 337 -12.46 -7.30 13.28
CA PHE A 337 -12.52 -6.00 12.60
C PHE A 337 -13.87 -5.30 12.74
N THR A 338 -14.96 -6.03 13.04
CA THR A 338 -16.22 -5.45 13.51
C THR A 338 -16.02 -4.67 14.81
N LEU A 339 -15.33 -5.26 15.80
CA LEU A 339 -14.99 -4.58 17.05
C LEU A 339 -14.19 -3.29 16.83
N LEU A 340 -13.18 -3.33 15.95
CA LEU A 340 -12.39 -2.15 15.59
C LEU A 340 -13.27 -1.03 15.03
N CYS A 341 -14.16 -1.34 14.08
CA CYS A 341 -15.01 -0.33 13.44
C CYS A 341 -16.00 0.30 14.42
N HIS A 342 -16.63 -0.49 15.29
CA HIS A 342 -17.51 0.07 16.33
C HIS A 342 -16.72 0.93 17.33
N ALA A 343 -15.59 0.43 17.85
CA ALA A 343 -14.73 1.16 18.77
C ALA A 343 -14.23 2.50 18.18
N ALA A 344 -13.83 2.50 16.90
CA ALA A 344 -13.36 3.69 16.21
C ALA A 344 -14.44 4.75 15.98
N CYS A 345 -15.72 4.37 15.88
CA CYS A 345 -16.82 5.32 15.84
C CYS A 345 -17.12 5.94 17.22
N GLU A 346 -16.79 5.25 18.31
CA GLU A 346 -17.09 5.70 19.68
C GLU A 346 -15.94 6.56 20.23
N ALA A 347 -14.68 6.23 19.89
CA ALA A 347 -13.48 6.91 20.39
C ALA A 347 -13.50 8.46 20.25
N PRO A 348 -13.92 9.07 19.12
CA PRO A 348 -13.96 10.52 18.99
C PRO A 348 -14.99 11.20 19.89
N LEU A 349 -16.04 10.48 20.29
CA LEU A 349 -17.12 10.96 21.18
C LEU A 349 -16.74 10.86 22.66
N VAL A 350 -16.03 9.80 23.05
CA VAL A 350 -15.85 9.44 24.48
C VAL A 350 -14.45 9.74 25.05
N LEU A 351 -13.41 9.93 24.23
CA LEU A 351 -12.03 10.10 24.72
C LEU A 351 -11.63 11.58 24.81
N PRO A 352 -11.44 12.16 26.01
CA PRO A 352 -11.08 13.58 26.19
C PRO A 352 -9.56 13.81 26.06
N LEU A 353 -8.99 13.46 24.90
CA LEU A 353 -7.54 13.52 24.65
C LEU A 353 -7.06 14.98 24.65
N GLY A 354 -6.15 15.33 25.55
CA GLY A 354 -5.75 16.74 25.75
C GLY A 354 -6.81 17.61 26.46
N GLY A 355 -7.78 16.98 27.13
CA GLY A 355 -8.79 17.66 27.96
C GLY A 355 -10.16 17.86 27.29
N PHE A 356 -10.30 17.53 26.00
CA PHE A 356 -11.57 17.63 25.26
C PHE A 356 -11.66 16.57 24.17
N THR A 357 -12.88 16.16 23.82
CA THR A 357 -13.12 15.10 22.83
C THR A 357 -12.85 15.58 21.40
N TYR A 358 -12.78 14.66 20.43
CA TYR A 358 -12.71 15.01 19.00
C TYR A 358 -14.06 15.50 18.47
N GLY A 359 -15.15 15.03 19.08
CA GLY A 359 -16.51 15.46 18.78
C GLY A 359 -17.06 14.86 17.48
N GLU A 360 -18.15 15.44 16.98
CA GLU A 360 -18.91 14.88 15.86
C GLU A 360 -18.50 15.42 14.49
N ASN A 361 -17.72 16.50 14.42
CA ASN A 361 -17.22 17.04 13.15
C ASN A 361 -15.85 16.43 12.83
N CYS A 362 -15.84 15.14 12.48
CA CYS A 362 -14.63 14.38 12.18
C CYS A 362 -14.61 13.86 10.74
N LEU A 363 -13.40 13.70 10.22
CA LEU A 363 -13.12 13.03 8.96
C LEU A 363 -12.54 11.64 9.22
N PHE A 364 -13.30 10.59 8.93
CA PHE A 364 -12.87 9.21 9.08
C PHE A 364 -12.14 8.71 7.83
N LEU A 365 -10.88 8.30 7.98
CA LEU A 365 -10.13 7.59 6.94
C LEU A 365 -10.15 6.09 7.26
N ALA A 366 -11.04 5.36 6.59
CA ALA A 366 -11.21 3.93 6.72
C ALA A 366 -10.26 3.20 5.76
N ASN A 367 -9.18 2.61 6.29
CA ASN A 367 -8.16 1.95 5.48
C ASN A 367 -8.48 0.47 5.27
N ASP A 368 -8.59 0.07 4.00
CA ASP A 368 -8.96 -1.26 3.52
C ASP A 368 -10.27 -1.82 4.13
N TRP A 369 -10.56 -3.09 3.86
CA TRP A 369 -11.75 -3.79 4.33
C TRP A 369 -11.83 -3.87 5.87
N HIS A 370 -10.68 -3.83 6.57
CA HIS A 370 -10.59 -3.88 8.04
C HIS A 370 -11.34 -2.73 8.73
N ALA A 371 -11.36 -1.56 8.10
CA ALA A 371 -12.10 -0.38 8.56
C ALA A 371 -13.38 -0.11 7.75
N GLY A 372 -13.67 -0.94 6.74
CA GLY A 372 -14.75 -0.69 5.76
C GLY A 372 -16.17 -0.65 6.33
N LEU A 373 -16.37 -1.14 7.56
CA LEU A 373 -17.65 -1.04 8.25
C LEU A 373 -17.89 0.35 8.87
N VAL A 374 -16.86 1.18 9.08
CA VAL A 374 -16.98 2.54 9.64
C VAL A 374 -17.97 3.43 8.87
N PRO A 375 -17.84 3.67 7.55
CA PRO A 375 -18.80 4.50 6.81
C PRO A 375 -20.23 3.92 6.84
N VAL A 376 -20.39 2.59 6.90
CA VAL A 376 -21.70 1.95 7.07
C VAL A 376 -22.26 2.25 8.46
N LEU A 377 -21.45 2.16 9.52
CA LEU A 377 -21.89 2.46 10.88
C LEU A 377 -22.28 3.93 11.04
N LEU A 378 -21.52 4.87 10.46
CA LEU A 378 -21.88 6.30 10.44
C LEU A 378 -23.29 6.51 9.87
N ALA A 379 -23.59 5.92 8.71
CA ALA A 379 -24.89 6.05 8.05
C ALA A 379 -26.01 5.22 8.71
N ALA A 380 -25.72 4.05 9.29
CA ALA A 380 -26.72 3.14 9.84
C ALA A 380 -27.06 3.38 11.32
N LYS A 381 -26.04 3.68 12.14
CA LYS A 381 -26.13 3.75 13.61
C LYS A 381 -26.15 5.17 14.17
N TYR A 382 -25.53 6.14 13.50
CA TYR A 382 -25.33 7.48 14.07
C TYR A 382 -26.15 8.58 13.39
N ARG A 383 -26.00 8.78 12.07
CA ARG A 383 -26.68 9.85 11.30
C ARG A 383 -28.21 9.87 11.49
N PRO A 384 -28.95 8.73 11.46
CA PRO A 384 -30.40 8.71 11.66
C PRO A 384 -30.86 9.17 13.06
N TYR A 385 -29.99 9.04 14.06
CA TYR A 385 -30.25 9.46 15.45
C TYR A 385 -29.66 10.83 15.77
N GLY A 386 -29.07 11.47 14.75
CA GLY A 386 -28.61 12.85 14.79
C GLY A 386 -27.16 13.05 15.20
N VAL A 387 -26.40 11.96 15.40
CA VAL A 387 -24.96 11.99 15.71
C VAL A 387 -24.15 11.91 14.41
N TYR A 388 -23.00 12.58 14.32
CA TYR A 388 -22.10 12.54 13.15
C TYR A 388 -22.74 13.03 11.83
N LYS A 389 -23.70 13.96 11.88
CA LYS A 389 -24.31 14.55 10.66
C LYS A 389 -23.29 15.26 9.76
N ASP A 390 -22.41 16.02 10.38
CA ASP A 390 -21.38 16.81 9.68
C ASP A 390 -20.11 16.01 9.41
N ALA A 391 -19.96 14.82 10.03
CA ALA A 391 -18.84 13.93 9.76
C ALA A 391 -18.81 13.45 8.30
N ARG A 392 -17.60 13.23 7.82
CA ARG A 392 -17.32 12.66 6.50
C ARG A 392 -16.42 11.45 6.60
N SER A 393 -16.47 10.62 5.57
CA SER A 393 -15.80 9.34 5.51
C SER A 393 -15.14 9.12 4.16
N ILE A 394 -13.90 8.65 4.20
CA ILE A 394 -13.10 8.33 3.03
C ILE A 394 -12.59 6.91 3.20
N VAL A 395 -12.90 6.03 2.25
CA VAL A 395 -12.31 4.68 2.21
C VAL A 395 -11.02 4.74 1.40
N VAL A 396 -9.92 4.21 1.96
CA VAL A 396 -8.60 4.18 1.32
C VAL A 396 -8.25 2.74 0.96
N ILE A 397 -8.26 2.44 -0.34
CA ILE A 397 -7.96 1.13 -0.91
C ILE A 397 -6.44 1.02 -1.13
N HIS A 398 -5.77 0.16 -0.38
CA HIS A 398 -4.37 -0.19 -0.59
C HIS A 398 -4.24 -1.48 -1.44
N ASN A 399 -5.22 -2.37 -1.38
CA ASN A 399 -5.25 -3.60 -2.19
C ASN A 399 -6.68 -4.18 -2.35
N LEU A 400 -7.16 -4.35 -3.59
CA LEU A 400 -8.46 -4.98 -3.87
C LEU A 400 -8.50 -6.51 -3.76
N ALA A 401 -7.36 -7.20 -3.60
CA ALA A 401 -7.34 -8.66 -3.45
C ALA A 401 -7.99 -9.14 -2.14
N HIS A 402 -8.04 -8.30 -1.11
CA HIS A 402 -8.65 -8.60 0.18
C HIS A 402 -9.84 -7.65 0.44
N GLN A 403 -11.06 -8.18 0.37
CA GLN A 403 -12.29 -7.37 0.42
C GLN A 403 -13.11 -7.59 1.70
N GLY A 404 -12.66 -8.47 2.61
CA GLY A 404 -13.42 -8.87 3.79
C GLY A 404 -14.73 -9.56 3.42
N VAL A 405 -14.64 -10.67 2.71
CA VAL A 405 -15.80 -11.42 2.21
C VAL A 405 -16.07 -12.63 3.11
N GLU A 406 -17.31 -12.77 3.55
CA GLU A 406 -17.79 -13.87 4.40
C GLU A 406 -19.17 -14.35 3.94
N PRO A 407 -19.64 -15.56 4.30
CA PRO A 407 -20.96 -16.05 3.92
C PRO A 407 -22.10 -15.12 4.36
N ALA A 408 -23.14 -14.95 3.55
CA ALA A 408 -24.23 -13.99 3.83
C ALA A 408 -24.95 -14.25 5.17
N SER A 409 -24.98 -15.50 5.64
CA SER A 409 -25.51 -15.89 6.95
C SER A 409 -24.84 -15.19 8.14
N THR A 410 -23.63 -14.65 7.95
CA THR A 410 -22.88 -13.92 8.98
C THR A 410 -23.29 -12.46 9.14
N TYR A 411 -24.20 -11.91 8.31
CA TYR A 411 -24.57 -10.50 8.34
C TYR A 411 -25.00 -9.99 9.74
N SER A 412 -25.74 -10.80 10.49
CA SER A 412 -26.17 -10.46 11.86
C SER A 412 -25.02 -10.27 12.84
N ASN A 413 -23.82 -10.78 12.53
CA ASN A 413 -22.64 -10.58 13.36
C ASN A 413 -22.19 -9.12 13.44
N PHE A 414 -22.46 -8.30 12.41
CA PHE A 414 -22.02 -6.90 12.39
C PHE A 414 -22.72 -5.98 13.40
N GLY A 415 -23.86 -6.42 13.96
CA GLY A 415 -24.70 -5.58 14.82
C GLY A 415 -25.43 -4.47 14.06
N LEU A 416 -25.65 -4.66 12.74
CA LEU A 416 -26.37 -3.71 11.87
C LEU A 416 -27.87 -4.05 11.77
N PRO A 417 -28.75 -3.05 11.56
CA PRO A 417 -30.16 -3.30 11.26
C PRO A 417 -30.36 -4.12 9.97
N PRO A 418 -31.41 -4.95 9.84
CA PRO A 418 -31.62 -5.83 8.68
C PRO A 418 -31.68 -5.12 7.32
N GLU A 419 -32.24 -3.90 7.28
CA GLU A 419 -32.39 -3.08 6.09
C GLU A 419 -31.05 -2.69 5.43
N TRP A 420 -29.95 -2.68 6.19
CA TRP A 420 -28.61 -2.40 5.68
C TRP A 420 -27.95 -3.59 4.98
N TYR A 421 -28.60 -4.76 4.90
CA TYR A 421 -28.08 -5.93 4.19
C TYR A 421 -27.72 -5.61 2.73
N GLY A 422 -28.51 -4.78 2.03
CA GLY A 422 -28.22 -4.37 0.65
C GLY A 422 -26.89 -3.63 0.48
N ALA A 423 -26.40 -2.96 1.52
CA ALA A 423 -25.12 -2.26 1.49
C ALA A 423 -23.94 -3.23 1.46
N LEU A 424 -23.93 -4.29 2.28
CA LEU A 424 -22.84 -5.27 2.33
C LEU A 424 -23.04 -6.48 1.42
N GLY A 425 -24.30 -6.82 1.10
CA GLY A 425 -24.65 -8.01 0.34
C GLY A 425 -23.97 -8.08 -1.02
N TRP A 426 -23.44 -9.27 -1.33
CA TRP A 426 -22.69 -9.59 -2.53
C TRP A 426 -23.12 -10.96 -3.04
N VAL A 427 -23.18 -11.14 -4.36
CA VAL A 427 -23.49 -12.45 -4.96
C VAL A 427 -22.42 -12.78 -5.98
N PHE A 428 -21.67 -13.85 -5.73
CA PHE A 428 -20.68 -14.34 -6.67
C PHE A 428 -21.35 -14.85 -7.96
N PRO A 429 -20.76 -14.57 -9.13
CA PRO A 429 -21.29 -15.05 -10.40
C PRO A 429 -21.22 -16.58 -10.48
N THR A 430 -22.09 -17.19 -11.29
CA THR A 430 -22.26 -18.66 -11.34
C THR A 430 -20.98 -19.43 -11.63
N TRP A 431 -20.02 -18.86 -12.36
CA TRP A 431 -18.72 -19.47 -12.65
C TRP A 431 -17.75 -19.49 -11.47
N ALA A 432 -17.96 -18.64 -10.45
CA ALA A 432 -17.15 -18.57 -9.23
C ALA A 432 -17.70 -19.44 -8.08
N ARG A 433 -18.81 -20.16 -8.32
CA ARG A 433 -19.44 -21.04 -7.33
C ARG A 433 -18.57 -22.28 -7.07
N THR A 434 -18.44 -22.62 -5.80
CA THR A 434 -17.53 -23.64 -5.29
C THR A 434 -18.12 -25.05 -5.31
N HIS A 435 -19.45 -25.19 -5.22
CA HIS A 435 -20.15 -26.47 -5.25
C HIS A 435 -21.59 -26.37 -5.77
N ALA A 436 -22.24 -27.49 -6.07
CA ALA A 436 -23.57 -27.53 -6.69
C ALA A 436 -24.70 -26.82 -5.91
N LEU A 437 -24.59 -26.75 -4.58
CA LEU A 437 -25.54 -26.06 -3.69
C LEU A 437 -25.11 -24.63 -3.33
N ASP A 438 -24.06 -24.10 -3.95
CA ASP A 438 -23.53 -22.77 -3.62
C ASP A 438 -24.43 -21.71 -4.26
N THR A 439 -25.06 -20.86 -3.45
CA THR A 439 -25.86 -19.73 -3.93
C THR A 439 -24.98 -18.58 -4.41
N GLY A 440 -23.72 -18.53 -3.95
CA GLY A 440 -22.78 -17.42 -4.12
C GLY A 440 -23.05 -16.25 -3.18
N GLU A 441 -23.97 -16.38 -2.22
CA GLU A 441 -24.39 -15.27 -1.35
C GLU A 441 -23.39 -15.00 -0.22
N ALA A 442 -22.87 -13.77 -0.22
CA ALA A 442 -21.86 -13.29 0.70
C ALA A 442 -22.19 -11.90 1.25
N VAL A 443 -21.49 -11.51 2.31
CA VAL A 443 -21.31 -10.12 2.73
C VAL A 443 -19.88 -9.70 2.37
N ASN A 444 -19.71 -8.49 1.86
CA ASN A 444 -18.42 -7.95 1.43
C ASN A 444 -18.24 -6.57 2.10
N ILE A 445 -17.32 -6.51 3.08
CA ILE A 445 -17.14 -5.33 3.93
C ILE A 445 -16.57 -4.15 3.12
N LEU A 446 -15.62 -4.40 2.22
CA LEU A 446 -15.07 -3.35 1.36
C LEU A 446 -16.14 -2.81 0.39
N LYS A 447 -16.97 -3.67 -0.20
CA LYS A 447 -18.12 -3.25 -1.00
C LYS A 447 -19.09 -2.39 -0.19
N GLY A 448 -19.35 -2.73 1.08
CA GLY A 448 -20.12 -1.90 2.01
C GLY A 448 -19.53 -0.49 2.16
N ALA A 449 -18.20 -0.39 2.31
CA ALA A 449 -17.50 0.89 2.34
C ALA A 449 -17.64 1.68 1.03
N LEU A 450 -17.45 1.03 -0.13
CA LEU A 450 -17.58 1.65 -1.44
C LEU A 450 -19.01 2.11 -1.75
N VAL A 451 -20.04 1.49 -1.16
CA VAL A 451 -21.43 1.93 -1.26
C VAL A 451 -21.74 3.13 -0.37
N THR A 452 -21.03 3.33 0.75
CA THR A 452 -21.43 4.29 1.80
C THR A 452 -20.49 5.48 2.00
N ALA A 453 -19.18 5.33 1.72
CA ALA A 453 -18.19 6.37 1.94
C ALA A 453 -18.44 7.61 1.07
N ASP A 454 -18.06 8.79 1.55
CA ASP A 454 -18.29 10.05 0.86
C ASP A 454 -17.29 10.25 -0.29
N ARG A 455 -16.01 9.90 -0.08
CA ARG A 455 -14.97 9.80 -1.13
C ARG A 455 -14.27 8.44 -1.10
N ILE A 456 -13.64 8.06 -2.22
CA ILE A 456 -12.87 6.83 -2.39
C ILE A 456 -11.44 7.21 -2.78
N LEU A 457 -10.47 6.80 -1.97
CA LEU A 457 -9.05 6.98 -2.27
C LEU A 457 -8.39 5.64 -2.60
N THR A 458 -7.35 5.72 -3.41
CA THR A 458 -6.40 4.62 -3.58
C THR A 458 -4.99 5.16 -3.80
N VAL A 459 -4.00 4.28 -3.68
CA VAL A 459 -2.59 4.65 -3.45
C VAL A 459 -1.78 5.00 -4.72
N SER A 460 -2.44 5.18 -5.87
CA SER A 460 -1.86 5.82 -7.08
C SER A 460 -2.94 6.19 -8.12
N GLU A 461 -2.62 7.10 -9.05
CA GLU A 461 -3.52 7.57 -10.12
C GLU A 461 -3.75 6.46 -11.16
N GLY A 462 -2.69 5.79 -11.61
CA GLY A 462 -2.75 4.64 -12.50
C GLY A 462 -3.55 3.48 -11.90
N TYR A 463 -3.36 3.18 -10.60
CA TYR A 463 -4.15 2.13 -9.95
C TYR A 463 -5.62 2.54 -9.80
N SER A 464 -5.92 3.82 -9.59
CA SER A 464 -7.32 4.32 -9.59
C SER A 464 -8.07 4.08 -10.91
N TRP A 465 -7.34 4.00 -12.03
CA TRP A 465 -7.88 3.51 -13.30
C TRP A 465 -7.94 1.97 -13.34
N GLU A 466 -6.87 1.26 -13.00
CA GLU A 466 -6.81 -0.22 -13.05
C GLU A 466 -7.92 -0.89 -12.24
N ILE A 467 -8.26 -0.35 -11.06
CA ILE A 467 -9.37 -0.89 -10.24
C ILE A 467 -10.76 -0.71 -10.86
N THR A 468 -10.89 0.12 -11.91
CA THR A 468 -12.14 0.26 -12.68
C THR A 468 -12.23 -0.70 -13.87
N THR A 469 -11.16 -1.46 -14.19
CA THR A 469 -11.21 -2.48 -15.24
C THR A 469 -11.60 -3.86 -14.68
N PRO A 470 -12.18 -4.76 -15.50
CA PRO A 470 -12.54 -6.12 -15.05
C PRO A 470 -11.35 -6.91 -14.48
N GLU A 471 -10.14 -6.68 -15.01
CA GLU A 471 -8.92 -7.39 -14.63
C GLU A 471 -8.35 -6.90 -13.29
N GLY A 472 -8.36 -5.59 -13.03
CA GLY A 472 -7.83 -5.00 -11.80
C GLY A 472 -8.84 -4.85 -10.67
N GLY A 473 -10.13 -4.70 -10.98
CA GLY A 473 -11.17 -4.39 -10.01
C GLY A 473 -11.71 -5.56 -9.19
N ASN A 474 -11.25 -6.80 -9.42
CA ASN A 474 -11.61 -7.98 -8.62
C ASN A 474 -13.13 -8.14 -8.39
N GLY A 475 -13.94 -7.93 -9.44
CA GLY A 475 -15.41 -7.95 -9.40
C GLY A 475 -16.09 -6.66 -8.92
N LEU A 476 -15.37 -5.76 -8.25
CA LEU A 476 -15.88 -4.45 -7.81
C LEU A 476 -15.73 -3.34 -8.87
N ASN A 477 -15.21 -3.67 -10.06
CA ASN A 477 -14.92 -2.73 -11.14
C ASN A 477 -16.14 -1.90 -11.58
N GLU A 478 -17.34 -2.51 -11.66
CA GLU A 478 -18.57 -1.82 -12.05
C GLU A 478 -19.03 -0.81 -10.98
N LEU A 479 -18.88 -1.17 -9.70
CA LEU A 479 -19.19 -0.29 -8.57
C LEU A 479 -18.23 0.89 -8.49
N LEU A 480 -16.93 0.64 -8.69
CA LEU A 480 -15.91 1.69 -8.74
C LEU A 480 -16.11 2.60 -9.96
N THR A 481 -16.50 2.04 -11.09
CA THR A 481 -16.83 2.81 -12.31
C THR A 481 -18.07 3.69 -12.10
N SER A 482 -19.12 3.21 -11.44
CA SER A 482 -20.32 4.01 -11.18
C SER A 482 -20.06 5.17 -10.21
N ARG A 483 -19.07 5.03 -9.31
CA ARG A 483 -18.62 6.10 -8.39
C ARG A 483 -17.35 6.84 -8.83
N LYS A 484 -16.91 6.69 -10.09
CA LYS A 484 -15.61 7.18 -10.60
C LYS A 484 -15.31 8.66 -10.31
N ILE A 485 -16.33 9.53 -10.23
CA ILE A 485 -16.15 10.96 -9.94
C ILE A 485 -15.61 11.25 -8.51
N VAL A 486 -15.79 10.32 -7.57
CA VAL A 486 -15.24 10.41 -6.21
C VAL A 486 -14.09 9.43 -5.95
N VAL A 487 -13.60 8.74 -6.98
CA VAL A 487 -12.41 7.87 -6.92
C VAL A 487 -11.19 8.71 -7.29
N ASN A 488 -10.27 8.90 -6.35
CA ASN A 488 -9.02 9.63 -6.59
C ASN A 488 -7.81 8.78 -6.20
N GLY A 489 -6.77 8.82 -7.03
CA GLY A 489 -5.49 8.18 -6.76
C GLY A 489 -4.48 9.16 -6.18
N ILE A 490 -3.81 8.82 -5.08
CA ILE A 490 -2.75 9.62 -4.49
C ILE A 490 -1.56 8.70 -4.21
N THR A 491 -0.44 8.94 -4.89
CA THR A 491 0.81 8.21 -4.66
C THR A 491 1.29 8.38 -3.21
N ASN A 492 1.69 7.28 -2.57
CA ASN A 492 2.28 7.30 -1.24
C ASN A 492 3.62 8.07 -1.21
N GLY A 493 3.93 8.64 -0.05
CA GLY A 493 5.30 9.06 0.27
C GLY A 493 6.14 7.90 0.80
N ILE A 494 7.38 8.20 1.17
CA ILE A 494 8.28 7.35 1.94
C ILE A 494 8.75 8.08 3.20
N ASP A 495 9.10 7.32 4.25
CA ASP A 495 9.77 7.86 5.43
C ASP A 495 11.20 8.25 5.06
N LEU A 496 11.48 9.55 4.99
CA LEU A 496 12.80 10.11 4.67
C LEU A 496 13.78 10.07 5.86
N THR A 497 13.36 9.62 7.04
CA THR A 497 14.26 9.35 8.17
C THR A 497 14.78 7.91 8.14
N GLU A 498 13.92 6.95 7.77
CA GLU A 498 14.32 5.55 7.53
C GLU A 498 15.10 5.42 6.20
N TRP A 499 14.63 6.05 5.12
CA TRP A 499 15.17 5.86 3.77
C TRP A 499 16.00 7.06 3.27
N ASN A 500 17.18 7.25 3.86
CA ASN A 500 18.08 8.35 3.48
C ASN A 500 19.57 7.94 3.33
N PRO A 501 20.15 7.94 2.12
CA PRO A 501 21.53 7.50 1.90
C PRO A 501 22.60 8.35 2.61
N SER A 502 22.27 9.56 3.09
CA SER A 502 23.20 10.40 3.85
C SER A 502 23.24 10.11 5.36
N SER A 503 22.31 9.28 5.88
CA SER A 503 22.20 9.00 7.32
C SER A 503 21.77 7.57 7.66
N ASP A 504 21.50 6.70 6.68
CA ASP A 504 21.04 5.33 6.87
C ASP A 504 22.09 4.49 7.64
N VAL A 505 21.68 3.97 8.79
CA VAL A 505 22.52 3.18 9.71
C VAL A 505 22.79 1.74 9.24
N HIS A 506 22.13 1.30 8.17
CA HIS A 506 22.25 -0.05 7.63
C HIS A 506 23.26 -0.18 6.49
N ILE A 507 23.67 0.93 5.88
CA ILE A 507 24.63 0.98 4.78
C ILE A 507 26.06 1.29 5.29
N PRO A 508 27.10 0.74 4.64
CA PRO A 508 28.47 0.82 5.13
C PRO A 508 29.17 2.17 4.82
N SER A 509 28.61 2.98 3.92
CA SER A 509 29.14 4.30 3.54
C SER A 509 27.98 5.20 3.13
N HIS A 510 28.01 6.47 3.57
CA HIS A 510 26.96 7.45 3.30
C HIS A 510 27.26 8.23 2.01
N TYR A 511 26.21 8.71 1.34
CA TYR A 511 26.34 9.49 0.11
C TYR A 511 25.13 10.42 -0.09
N SER A 512 25.27 11.42 -0.95
CA SER A 512 24.26 12.45 -1.21
C SER A 512 24.07 12.69 -2.71
N LEU A 513 23.29 13.71 -3.07
CA LEU A 513 23.10 14.12 -4.46
C LEU A 513 24.38 14.77 -5.04
N GLU A 514 25.16 15.41 -4.18
CA GLU A 514 26.40 16.13 -4.49
C GLU A 514 27.55 15.15 -4.68
N ASP A 515 27.72 14.21 -3.75
CA ASP A 515 28.72 13.14 -3.82
C ASP A 515 28.08 11.74 -3.80
N LEU A 516 28.26 11.02 -4.91
CA LEU A 516 27.80 9.65 -5.14
C LEU A 516 28.90 8.59 -4.85
N SER A 517 30.08 8.99 -4.35
CA SER A 517 31.23 8.10 -4.13
C SER A 517 30.89 6.92 -3.21
N GLY A 518 30.25 7.17 -2.07
CA GLY A 518 29.84 6.17 -1.08
C GLY A 518 28.89 5.09 -1.63
N LYS A 519 28.18 5.35 -2.73
CA LYS A 519 27.37 4.31 -3.42
C LYS A 519 28.24 3.21 -4.02
N ILE A 520 29.42 3.57 -4.56
CA ILE A 520 30.38 2.59 -5.11
C ILE A 520 30.96 1.73 -3.97
N GLU A 521 31.21 2.33 -2.82
CA GLU A 521 31.67 1.61 -1.62
C GLU A 521 30.58 0.66 -1.09
N CYS A 522 29.32 1.09 -1.06
CA CYS A 522 28.17 0.23 -0.74
C CYS A 522 28.08 -0.98 -1.68
N LYS A 523 28.30 -0.79 -2.99
CA LYS A 523 28.33 -1.86 -3.98
C LYS A 523 29.46 -2.86 -3.74
N ILE A 524 30.68 -2.37 -3.49
CA ILE A 524 31.84 -3.21 -3.16
C ILE A 524 31.60 -4.03 -1.89
N ALA A 525 31.04 -3.39 -0.86
CA ALA A 525 30.70 -4.04 0.40
C ALA A 525 29.60 -5.10 0.22
N LEU A 526 28.55 -4.82 -0.56
CA LEU A 526 27.49 -5.77 -0.88
C LEU A 526 28.02 -6.97 -1.69
N GLN A 527 28.86 -6.73 -2.70
CA GLN A 527 29.55 -7.80 -3.44
C GLN A 527 30.35 -8.70 -2.49
N LYS A 528 31.09 -8.11 -1.54
CA LYS A 528 31.88 -8.83 -0.53
C LYS A 528 30.99 -9.60 0.46
N GLU A 529 29.93 -8.99 0.99
CA GLU A 529 28.99 -9.60 1.94
C GLU A 529 28.28 -10.82 1.34
N LEU A 530 27.88 -10.71 0.07
CA LEU A 530 27.23 -11.79 -0.66
C LEU A 530 28.23 -12.78 -1.30
N GLY A 531 29.54 -12.58 -1.15
CA GLY A 531 30.58 -13.44 -1.73
C GLY A 531 30.55 -13.49 -3.27
N LEU A 532 30.14 -12.40 -3.92
CA LEU A 532 30.23 -12.20 -5.37
C LEU A 532 31.62 -11.64 -5.75
N PRO A 533 32.08 -11.82 -7.01
CA PRO A 533 33.28 -11.16 -7.51
C PRO A 533 33.20 -9.64 -7.34
N ILE A 534 34.17 -9.06 -6.64
CA ILE A 534 34.21 -7.61 -6.41
C ILE A 534 34.60 -6.91 -7.72
N ARG A 535 33.62 -6.28 -8.37
CA ARG A 535 33.73 -5.64 -9.68
C ARG A 535 32.85 -4.38 -9.71
N PRO A 536 33.39 -3.19 -9.39
CA PRO A 536 32.62 -1.94 -9.38
C PRO A 536 31.95 -1.63 -10.73
N ASP A 537 32.64 -1.91 -11.83
CA ASP A 537 32.15 -1.66 -13.20
C ASP A 537 31.10 -2.66 -13.70
N CYS A 538 30.92 -3.81 -13.03
CA CYS A 538 29.91 -4.79 -13.43
C CYS A 538 28.50 -4.29 -13.05
N PRO A 539 27.51 -4.31 -13.96
CA PRO A 539 26.13 -3.96 -13.62
C PRO A 539 25.56 -4.94 -12.58
N MET A 540 25.04 -4.40 -11.49
CA MET A 540 24.44 -5.15 -10.38
C MET A 540 22.95 -4.83 -10.29
N ILE A 541 22.14 -5.86 -10.53
CA ILE A 541 20.68 -5.81 -10.52
C ILE A 541 20.19 -6.37 -9.18
N GLY A 542 19.23 -5.70 -8.56
CA GLY A 542 18.55 -6.16 -7.35
C GLY A 542 17.07 -6.46 -7.59
N PHE A 543 16.52 -7.42 -6.86
CA PHE A 543 15.09 -7.62 -6.65
C PHE A 543 14.83 -7.74 -5.15
N ILE A 544 13.78 -7.10 -4.66
CA ILE A 544 13.35 -7.16 -3.26
C ILE A 544 11.83 -7.36 -3.24
N GLY A 545 11.32 -8.42 -2.59
CA GLY A 545 9.87 -8.58 -2.46
C GLY A 545 9.41 -9.94 -1.93
N ARG A 546 8.08 -10.08 -1.78
CA ARG A 546 7.45 -11.38 -1.53
C ARG A 546 7.63 -12.27 -2.78
N LEU A 547 7.89 -13.55 -2.58
CA LEU A 547 8.03 -14.52 -3.67
C LEU A 547 6.66 -15.11 -4.00
N ASP A 548 5.86 -14.36 -4.75
CA ASP A 548 4.51 -14.73 -5.17
C ASP A 548 4.23 -14.36 -6.64
N TYR A 549 3.08 -14.82 -7.15
CA TYR A 549 2.62 -14.51 -8.50
C TYR A 549 2.42 -12.99 -8.76
N GLN A 550 2.00 -12.21 -7.75
CA GLN A 550 1.81 -10.75 -7.90
C GLN A 550 3.13 -10.07 -8.27
N LYS A 551 4.24 -10.44 -7.62
CA LYS A 551 5.56 -9.82 -7.86
C LYS A 551 6.26 -10.28 -9.14
N GLY A 552 5.63 -11.17 -9.92
CA GLY A 552 6.10 -11.58 -11.25
C GLY A 552 7.32 -12.50 -11.20
N ILE A 553 7.47 -13.30 -10.14
CA ILE A 553 8.63 -14.19 -9.95
C ILE A 553 8.75 -15.22 -11.09
N ASP A 554 7.64 -15.64 -11.69
CA ASP A 554 7.64 -16.54 -12.85
C ASP A 554 8.28 -15.88 -14.09
N ILE A 555 8.11 -14.57 -14.28
CA ILE A 555 8.77 -13.80 -15.33
C ILE A 555 10.29 -13.73 -15.05
N ILE A 556 10.69 -13.46 -13.80
CA ILE A 556 12.10 -13.47 -13.39
C ILE A 556 12.72 -14.85 -13.63
N LEU A 557 12.06 -15.91 -13.19
CA LEU A 557 12.49 -17.30 -13.35
C LEU A 557 12.73 -17.65 -14.82
N SER A 558 11.80 -17.25 -15.71
CA SER A 558 11.92 -17.50 -17.15
C SER A 558 13.01 -16.67 -17.84
N GLY A 559 13.28 -15.43 -17.36
CA GLY A 559 14.28 -14.53 -17.94
C GLY A 559 15.70 -14.71 -17.41
N THR A 560 15.87 -15.21 -16.18
CA THR A 560 17.17 -15.31 -15.51
C THR A 560 18.23 -16.10 -16.30
N PRO A 561 17.93 -17.24 -16.94
CA PRO A 561 18.92 -17.97 -17.74
C PRO A 561 19.48 -17.18 -18.93
N ASP A 562 18.70 -16.27 -19.52
CA ASP A 562 19.15 -15.40 -20.63
C ASP A 562 19.88 -14.17 -20.10
N LEU A 563 19.40 -13.60 -18.99
CA LEU A 563 20.05 -12.46 -18.33
C LEU A 563 21.46 -12.80 -17.83
N LEU A 564 21.66 -14.01 -17.31
CA LEU A 564 22.95 -14.46 -16.79
C LEU A 564 23.96 -14.87 -17.89
N GLN A 565 23.57 -14.84 -19.16
CA GLN A 565 24.53 -14.89 -20.28
C GLN A 565 25.31 -13.57 -20.38
N ASP A 566 24.66 -12.44 -20.11
CA ASP A 566 25.30 -11.13 -20.03
C ASP A 566 26.27 -11.03 -18.84
N ASP A 567 27.28 -10.16 -18.92
CA ASP A 567 28.25 -9.94 -17.83
C ASP A 567 27.67 -9.03 -16.73
N VAL A 568 26.72 -9.58 -15.96
CA VAL A 568 25.99 -8.90 -14.88
C VAL A 568 26.05 -9.69 -13.57
N GLN A 569 25.70 -9.03 -12.48
CA GLN A 569 25.37 -9.67 -11.20
C GLN A 569 23.91 -9.43 -10.87
N PHE A 570 23.22 -10.44 -10.35
CA PHE A 570 21.81 -10.37 -9.98
C PHE A 570 21.60 -10.90 -8.55
N VAL A 571 20.98 -10.08 -7.71
CA VAL A 571 20.69 -10.38 -6.30
C VAL A 571 19.19 -10.33 -6.07
N MET A 572 18.64 -11.37 -5.46
CA MET A 572 17.23 -11.44 -5.08
C MET A 572 17.10 -11.59 -3.57
N LEU A 573 16.30 -10.72 -2.94
CA LEU A 573 15.88 -10.82 -1.54
C LEU A 573 14.38 -11.10 -1.49
N GLY A 574 13.97 -12.18 -0.82
CA GLY A 574 12.56 -12.47 -0.59
C GLY A 574 12.25 -13.80 0.07
N SER A 575 11.02 -13.96 0.51
CA SER A 575 10.42 -15.24 0.94
C SER A 575 8.97 -15.34 0.47
N GLY A 576 8.45 -16.56 0.41
CA GLY A 576 7.10 -16.81 -0.08
C GLY A 576 6.87 -18.27 -0.44
N GLU A 577 6.49 -18.56 -1.68
CA GLU A 577 6.24 -19.93 -2.12
C GLU A 577 7.55 -20.74 -2.17
N LYS A 578 7.56 -21.91 -1.51
CA LYS A 578 8.76 -22.76 -1.38
C LYS A 578 9.41 -23.10 -2.73
N GLN A 579 8.61 -23.26 -3.79
CA GLN A 579 9.11 -23.53 -5.13
C GLN A 579 10.06 -22.45 -5.66
N TYR A 580 9.77 -21.17 -5.36
CA TYR A 580 10.61 -20.05 -5.78
C TYR A 580 11.85 -19.92 -4.90
N GLU A 581 11.76 -20.20 -3.60
CA GLU A 581 12.92 -20.26 -2.72
C GLU A 581 13.90 -21.37 -3.12
N ASP A 582 13.40 -22.57 -3.44
CA ASP A 582 14.21 -23.70 -3.90
C ASP A 582 14.86 -23.39 -5.26
N TRP A 583 14.13 -22.73 -6.16
CA TRP A 583 14.67 -22.25 -7.43
C TRP A 583 15.80 -21.21 -7.26
N MET A 584 15.66 -20.26 -6.32
CA MET A 584 16.72 -19.29 -5.99
C MET A 584 17.99 -20.01 -5.51
N ARG A 585 17.86 -20.97 -4.58
CA ARG A 585 18.98 -21.78 -4.07
C ARG A 585 19.66 -22.60 -5.18
N ALA A 586 18.87 -23.19 -6.09
CA ALA A 586 19.39 -23.94 -7.23
C ALA A 586 20.14 -23.04 -8.23
N THR A 587 19.57 -21.88 -8.55
CA THR A 587 20.16 -20.91 -9.49
C THR A 587 21.48 -20.33 -8.96
N GLU A 588 21.57 -20.06 -7.66
CA GLU A 588 22.83 -19.68 -7.01
C GLU A 588 23.89 -20.78 -7.10
N ALA A 589 23.50 -22.04 -6.93
CA ALA A 589 24.43 -23.16 -7.06
C ALA A 589 24.97 -23.33 -8.49
N THR A 590 24.19 -22.98 -9.51
CA THR A 590 24.59 -22.99 -10.93
C THR A 590 25.45 -21.79 -11.31
N PHE A 591 25.07 -20.57 -10.90
CA PHE A 591 25.69 -19.31 -11.34
C PHE A 591 26.42 -18.59 -10.18
N LYS A 592 27.35 -19.30 -9.52
CA LYS A 592 28.01 -18.85 -8.29
C LYS A 592 28.79 -17.54 -8.38
N ASP A 593 29.15 -17.07 -9.57
CA ASP A 593 29.85 -15.81 -9.80
C ASP A 593 28.91 -14.63 -10.17
N LYS A 594 27.65 -14.91 -10.50
CA LYS A 594 26.68 -13.91 -10.98
C LYS A 594 25.39 -13.80 -10.17
N PHE A 595 24.83 -14.90 -9.63
CA PHE A 595 23.52 -14.90 -8.98
C PHE A 595 23.61 -15.13 -7.46
N ARG A 596 22.79 -14.40 -6.67
CA ARG A 596 22.59 -14.65 -5.24
C ARG A 596 21.12 -14.58 -4.83
N GLY A 597 20.66 -15.55 -4.07
CA GLY A 597 19.30 -15.63 -3.55
C GLY A 597 19.26 -15.59 -2.02
N TRP A 598 19.02 -14.41 -1.45
CA TRP A 598 18.80 -14.24 -0.02
C TRP A 598 17.35 -14.59 0.33
N VAL A 599 17.14 -15.79 0.87
CA VAL A 599 15.80 -16.27 1.22
C VAL A 599 15.40 -15.86 2.63
N GLY A 600 14.30 -15.09 2.73
CA GLY A 600 13.74 -14.57 3.98
C GLY A 600 13.36 -13.10 3.87
N PHE A 601 13.12 -12.45 5.02
CA PHE A 601 12.97 -11.01 5.14
C PHE A 601 14.02 -10.43 6.10
N ASN A 602 14.74 -9.38 5.68
CA ASN A 602 15.76 -8.72 6.47
C ASN A 602 15.89 -7.25 6.04
N VAL A 603 15.50 -6.33 6.93
CA VAL A 603 15.50 -4.89 6.66
C VAL A 603 16.93 -4.35 6.42
N PRO A 604 17.94 -4.61 7.28
CA PRO A 604 19.32 -4.19 6.98
C PRO A 604 19.86 -4.62 5.61
N ILE A 605 19.56 -5.85 5.17
CA ILE A 605 19.96 -6.32 3.83
C ILE A 605 19.15 -5.61 2.73
N SER A 606 17.86 -5.32 2.90
CA SER A 606 17.09 -4.58 1.89
C SER A 606 17.63 -3.16 1.67
N HIS A 607 18.08 -2.49 2.72
CA HIS A 607 18.78 -1.19 2.62
C HIS A 607 20.10 -1.33 1.85
N ARG A 608 20.95 -2.32 2.20
CA ARG A 608 22.23 -2.54 1.51
C ARG A 608 22.07 -2.93 0.04
N ILE A 609 21.07 -3.74 -0.32
CA ILE A 609 20.73 -4.03 -1.72
C ILE A 609 20.26 -2.75 -2.43
N THR A 610 19.37 -1.98 -1.80
CA THR A 610 18.85 -0.74 -2.37
C THR A 610 19.95 0.29 -2.60
N ALA A 611 20.97 0.35 -1.73
CA ALA A 611 22.13 1.22 -1.88
C ALA A 611 23.18 0.70 -2.87
N GLY A 612 23.50 -0.60 -2.83
CA GLY A 612 24.62 -1.20 -3.57
C GLY A 612 24.31 -1.63 -5.00
N CYS A 613 23.04 -1.85 -5.36
CA CYS A 613 22.66 -2.16 -6.75
C CYS A 613 22.69 -0.89 -7.64
N ASP A 614 22.94 -1.09 -8.94
CA ASP A 614 22.77 -0.04 -9.95
C ASP A 614 21.32 0.00 -10.44
N ILE A 615 20.70 -1.17 -10.62
CA ILE A 615 19.33 -1.35 -11.11
C ILE A 615 18.50 -2.06 -10.04
N LEU A 616 17.25 -1.63 -9.83
CA LEU A 616 16.25 -2.41 -9.08
C LEU A 616 15.13 -2.86 -10.03
N LEU A 617 14.83 -4.16 -10.05
CA LEU A 617 13.86 -4.79 -10.94
C LEU A 617 12.53 -5.06 -10.21
N MET A 618 11.42 -4.57 -10.76
CA MET A 618 10.06 -4.75 -10.22
C MET A 618 9.09 -5.18 -11.34
N PRO A 619 9.01 -6.48 -11.68
CA PRO A 619 8.20 -6.99 -12.78
C PRO A 619 6.78 -7.37 -12.30
N SER A 620 6.19 -6.54 -11.42
CA SER A 620 4.94 -6.88 -10.73
C SER A 620 3.74 -6.82 -11.66
N ARG A 621 2.82 -7.77 -11.52
CA ARG A 621 1.60 -7.90 -12.35
C ARG A 621 0.62 -6.77 -12.13
N PHE A 622 0.45 -6.40 -10.87
CA PHE A 622 -0.29 -5.25 -10.39
C PHE A 622 0.42 -4.72 -9.15
N GLU A 623 0.58 -3.41 -9.06
CA GLU A 623 1.26 -2.76 -7.95
C GLU A 623 0.51 -1.47 -7.56
N PRO A 624 -0.33 -1.53 -6.52
CA PRO A 624 -1.21 -0.41 -6.15
C PRO A 624 -0.46 0.92 -6.00
N CYS A 625 0.69 0.90 -5.33
CA CYS A 625 1.65 2.01 -5.29
C CYS A 625 3.05 1.52 -5.62
N GLY A 626 3.54 0.52 -4.88
CA GLY A 626 4.95 0.16 -4.82
C GLY A 626 5.73 1.20 -4.01
N LEU A 627 6.61 0.73 -3.13
CA LEU A 627 7.52 1.58 -2.36
C LEU A 627 8.97 1.43 -2.85
N ASN A 628 9.35 0.24 -3.31
CA ASN A 628 10.69 -0.09 -3.77
C ASN A 628 11.25 0.84 -4.86
N GLN A 629 10.41 1.38 -5.74
CA GLN A 629 10.84 2.32 -6.78
C GLN A 629 11.10 3.72 -6.22
N LEU A 630 10.39 4.12 -5.17
CA LEU A 630 10.66 5.36 -4.43
C LEU A 630 11.96 5.21 -3.64
N TYR A 631 12.16 4.08 -2.95
CA TYR A 631 13.43 3.75 -2.29
C TYR A 631 14.60 3.70 -3.28
N ALA A 632 14.42 3.04 -4.43
CA ALA A 632 15.44 2.96 -5.47
C ALA A 632 15.84 4.36 -5.96
N MET A 633 14.87 5.18 -6.37
CA MET A 633 15.13 6.56 -6.82
C MET A 633 15.83 7.39 -5.73
N ARG A 634 15.37 7.31 -4.47
CA ARG A 634 15.98 8.03 -3.34
C ARG A 634 17.44 7.65 -3.07
N TYR A 635 17.83 6.42 -3.38
CA TYR A 635 19.20 5.90 -3.24
C TYR A 635 20.01 5.96 -4.56
N GLY A 636 19.50 6.65 -5.59
CA GLY A 636 20.16 6.73 -6.90
C GLY A 636 20.30 5.36 -7.58
N THR A 637 19.45 4.40 -7.26
CA THR A 637 19.35 3.09 -7.92
C THR A 637 18.25 3.18 -8.96
N VAL A 638 18.55 2.83 -10.21
CA VAL A 638 17.64 3.11 -11.32
C VAL A 638 16.57 2.01 -11.44
N PRO A 639 15.27 2.32 -11.27
CA PRO A 639 14.22 1.32 -11.33
C PRO A 639 13.94 0.86 -12.77
N VAL A 640 13.80 -0.46 -12.95
CA VAL A 640 13.26 -1.10 -14.16
C VAL A 640 11.97 -1.82 -13.75
N VAL A 641 10.83 -1.34 -14.25
CA VAL A 641 9.50 -1.69 -13.74
C VAL A 641 8.57 -2.17 -14.85
N HIS A 642 7.66 -3.11 -14.54
CA HIS A 642 6.44 -3.23 -15.33
C HIS A 642 5.57 -2.00 -15.03
N ALA A 643 5.13 -1.26 -16.06
CA ALA A 643 4.50 0.06 -15.89
C ALA A 643 3.01 0.00 -15.46
N THR A 644 2.68 -0.82 -14.46
CA THR A 644 1.35 -0.98 -13.85
C THR A 644 1.21 -0.13 -12.57
N GLY A 645 -0.01 0.29 -12.26
CA GLY A 645 -0.38 1.01 -11.05
C GLY A 645 0.59 2.15 -10.72
N GLY A 646 1.03 2.21 -9.46
CA GLY A 646 1.93 3.26 -9.00
C GLY A 646 3.35 3.18 -9.58
N LEU A 647 3.78 2.02 -10.11
CA LEU A 647 5.06 1.92 -10.82
C LEU A 647 5.03 2.76 -12.11
N GLY A 648 3.91 2.72 -12.85
CA GLY A 648 3.72 3.51 -14.07
C GLY A 648 3.59 5.02 -13.82
N ASP A 649 3.04 5.41 -12.67
CA ASP A 649 2.93 6.82 -12.29
C ASP A 649 4.28 7.42 -11.87
N THR A 650 5.03 6.67 -11.06
CA THR A 650 6.25 7.13 -10.39
C THR A 650 7.50 7.05 -11.28
N VAL A 651 7.67 5.96 -12.04
CA VAL A 651 8.84 5.78 -12.91
C VAL A 651 8.56 6.30 -14.31
N LYS A 652 9.21 7.39 -14.69
CA LYS A 652 9.14 7.92 -16.05
C LYS A 652 10.27 7.30 -16.88
N THR A 653 9.91 6.59 -17.96
CA THR A 653 10.88 5.94 -18.85
C THR A 653 11.87 6.95 -19.43
N PHE A 654 13.15 6.61 -19.41
CA PHE A 654 14.23 7.48 -19.86
C PHE A 654 14.10 7.84 -21.34
N ASN A 655 14.10 9.13 -21.65
CA ASN A 655 14.16 9.67 -23.00
C ASN A 655 15.41 10.58 -23.13
N PRO A 656 16.49 10.13 -23.79
CA PRO A 656 17.72 10.91 -23.94
C PRO A 656 17.57 12.11 -24.89
N PHE A 657 16.49 12.20 -25.67
CA PHE A 657 16.28 13.27 -26.65
C PHE A 657 15.44 14.44 -26.11
N ALA A 658 14.89 14.30 -24.91
CA ALA A 658 14.13 15.38 -24.26
C ALA A 658 15.07 16.47 -23.68
N ASP A 659 14.48 17.63 -23.38
CA ASP A 659 15.15 18.76 -22.73
C ASP A 659 16.51 19.12 -23.36
N GLU A 660 16.49 19.44 -24.66
CA GLU A 660 17.67 19.79 -25.48
C GLU A 660 18.80 18.73 -25.48
N GLY A 661 18.48 17.47 -25.17
CA GLY A 661 19.44 16.37 -25.07
C GLY A 661 20.04 16.18 -23.67
N ARG A 662 19.59 16.93 -22.65
CA ARG A 662 19.88 16.63 -21.23
C ARG A 662 19.17 15.36 -20.76
N GLY A 663 18.05 15.03 -21.42
CA GLY A 663 17.30 13.80 -21.26
C GLY A 663 16.42 13.77 -20.02
N GLU A 664 15.20 13.26 -20.17
CA GLU A 664 14.19 13.18 -19.10
C GLU A 664 13.97 11.75 -18.63
N GLY A 665 13.33 11.60 -17.46
CA GLY A 665 12.96 10.31 -16.89
C GLY A 665 13.88 9.84 -15.76
N THR A 666 13.39 8.85 -15.01
CA THR A 666 13.98 8.33 -13.76
C THR A 666 14.29 6.84 -13.81
N GLY A 667 13.88 6.11 -14.85
CA GLY A 667 14.16 4.68 -15.00
C GLY A 667 13.63 4.11 -16.31
N TRP A 668 13.22 2.84 -16.33
CA TRP A 668 12.56 2.22 -17.49
C TRP A 668 11.27 1.51 -17.09
N GLY A 669 10.14 1.98 -17.60
CA GLY A 669 8.88 1.25 -17.59
C GLY A 669 8.73 0.39 -18.85
N PHE A 670 8.49 -0.91 -18.70
CA PHE A 670 8.22 -1.84 -19.80
C PHE A 670 6.77 -2.33 -19.80
N LYS A 671 6.25 -2.62 -21.00
CA LYS A 671 4.94 -3.23 -21.29
C LYS A 671 5.04 -3.97 -22.65
N PRO A 672 4.30 -5.08 -22.86
CA PRO A 672 3.51 -5.85 -21.88
C PRO A 672 4.39 -6.55 -20.83
N LEU A 673 3.78 -7.20 -19.84
CA LEU A 673 4.50 -8.05 -18.89
C LEU A 673 4.86 -9.40 -19.51
N THR A 674 5.96 -9.42 -20.28
CA THR A 674 6.56 -10.65 -20.79
C THR A 674 8.05 -10.71 -20.46
N ARG A 675 8.61 -11.92 -20.57
CA ARG A 675 10.03 -12.23 -20.43
C ARG A 675 10.88 -11.37 -21.37
N GLU A 676 10.44 -11.23 -22.61
CA GLU A 676 11.13 -10.50 -23.68
C GLU A 676 11.16 -9.00 -23.36
N SER A 677 10.00 -8.40 -23.07
CA SER A 677 9.90 -6.97 -22.73
C SER A 677 10.70 -6.59 -21.47
N MET A 678 10.78 -7.50 -20.48
CA MET A 678 11.62 -7.32 -19.29
C MET A 678 13.12 -7.37 -19.65
N LEU A 679 13.55 -8.37 -20.44
CA LEU A 679 14.95 -8.54 -20.84
C LEU A 679 15.43 -7.38 -21.72
N ASP A 680 14.60 -6.90 -22.64
CA ASP A 680 14.95 -5.76 -23.51
C ASP A 680 15.13 -4.47 -22.70
N ALA A 681 14.23 -4.19 -21.76
CA ALA A 681 14.35 -3.03 -20.85
C ALA A 681 15.59 -3.12 -19.96
N LEU A 682 15.88 -4.32 -19.40
CA LEU A 682 17.11 -4.55 -18.64
C LEU A 682 18.36 -4.36 -19.51
N ARG A 683 18.39 -4.86 -20.74
CA ARG A 683 19.54 -4.72 -21.66
C ARG A 683 19.79 -3.26 -22.04
N ILE A 684 18.74 -2.49 -22.31
CA ILE A 684 18.85 -1.04 -22.56
C ILE A 684 19.41 -0.31 -21.31
N ALA A 685 18.95 -0.66 -20.11
CA ALA A 685 19.48 -0.11 -18.87
C ALA A 685 20.96 -0.47 -18.65
N ILE A 686 21.33 -1.74 -18.83
CA ILE A 686 22.71 -2.25 -18.75
C ILE A 686 23.62 -1.56 -19.78
N GLU A 687 23.16 -1.39 -21.02
CA GLU A 687 23.90 -0.71 -22.07
C GLU A 687 24.11 0.77 -21.75
N THR A 688 23.07 1.46 -21.27
CA THR A 688 23.16 2.85 -20.80
C THR A 688 24.16 2.98 -19.65
N TYR A 689 24.09 2.09 -18.65
CA TYR A 689 25.04 2.04 -17.54
C TYR A 689 26.49 1.81 -18.00
N ARG A 690 26.72 0.96 -19.02
CA ARG A 690 28.08 0.67 -19.54
C ARG A 690 28.62 1.79 -20.42
N LYS A 691 27.84 2.27 -21.40
CA LYS A 691 28.31 3.17 -22.48
C LYS A 691 28.07 4.66 -22.20
N HIS A 692 27.07 5.00 -21.38
CA HIS A 692 26.58 6.38 -21.22
C HIS A 692 26.57 6.81 -19.74
N LYS A 693 27.73 6.75 -19.09
CA LYS A 693 27.90 7.06 -17.65
C LYS A 693 27.41 8.46 -17.24
N SER A 694 27.47 9.45 -18.13
CA SER A 694 26.92 10.80 -17.90
C SER A 694 25.39 10.78 -17.81
N SER A 695 24.72 10.18 -18.80
CA SER A 695 23.26 9.96 -18.81
C SER A 695 22.81 9.12 -17.62
N TRP A 696 23.60 8.12 -17.22
CA TRP A 696 23.35 7.32 -16.02
C TRP A 696 23.38 8.17 -14.74
N ARG A 697 24.39 9.02 -14.54
CA ARG A 697 24.38 9.95 -13.39
C ARG A 697 23.19 10.89 -13.43
N GLY A 698 22.78 11.38 -14.59
CA GLY A 698 21.58 12.20 -14.75
C GLY A 698 20.29 11.47 -14.31
N LEU A 699 20.16 10.19 -14.66
CA LEU A 699 19.06 9.32 -14.18
C LEU A 699 19.08 9.18 -12.65
N MET A 700 20.25 8.91 -12.06
CA MET A 700 20.40 8.78 -10.60
C MET A 700 20.00 10.09 -9.89
N LYS A 701 20.55 11.23 -10.34
CA LYS A 701 20.31 12.55 -9.73
C LYS A 701 18.83 12.95 -9.76
N ARG A 702 18.16 12.84 -10.92
CA ARG A 702 16.72 13.12 -11.03
C ARG A 702 15.85 12.19 -10.17
N GLY A 703 16.32 10.97 -9.87
CA GLY A 703 15.68 10.08 -8.90
C GLY A 703 15.82 10.58 -7.47
N MET A 704 17.01 11.05 -7.09
CA MET A 704 17.33 11.50 -5.73
C MET A 704 16.77 12.90 -5.41
N GLU A 705 16.70 13.78 -6.41
CA GLU A 705 16.10 15.12 -6.38
C GLU A 705 14.58 15.10 -6.23
N ARG A 706 13.92 13.99 -6.59
CA ARG A 706 12.46 13.89 -6.56
C ARG A 706 11.95 13.86 -5.13
N ASP A 707 11.21 14.90 -4.73
CA ASP A 707 10.43 14.88 -3.50
C ASP A 707 9.43 13.71 -3.53
N SER A 708 9.69 12.76 -2.63
CA SER A 708 8.89 11.56 -2.37
C SER A 708 8.43 11.54 -0.91
N SER A 709 8.44 12.68 -0.22
CA SER A 709 8.00 12.83 1.16
C SER A 709 6.49 12.67 1.31
N TRP A 710 6.05 12.43 2.55
CA TRP A 710 4.64 12.43 2.91
C TRP A 710 3.99 13.82 2.88
N ASN A 711 4.76 14.91 2.90
CA ASN A 711 4.22 16.28 2.85
C ASN A 711 3.55 16.61 1.52
N ASN A 712 4.16 16.22 0.39
CA ASN A 712 3.55 16.35 -0.94
C ASN A 712 2.29 15.48 -1.08
N ALA A 713 2.29 14.28 -0.49
CA ALA A 713 1.09 13.44 -0.42
C ALA A 713 -0.02 14.13 0.41
N ALA A 714 0.30 14.62 1.61
CA ALA A 714 -0.66 15.25 2.54
C ALA A 714 -1.45 16.42 1.89
N VAL A 715 -0.78 17.28 1.11
CA VAL A 715 -1.43 18.36 0.32
C VAL A 715 -2.51 17.81 -0.62
N LYS A 716 -2.25 16.67 -1.28
CA LYS A 716 -3.24 16.03 -2.16
C LYS A 716 -4.41 15.41 -1.37
N TYR A 717 -4.14 14.87 -0.18
CA TYR A 717 -5.18 14.35 0.71
C TYR A 717 -6.10 15.50 1.20
N GLU A 718 -5.52 16.63 1.65
CA GLU A 718 -6.26 17.84 2.07
C GLU A 718 -7.24 18.35 1.00
N GLN A 719 -6.85 18.32 -0.27
CA GLN A 719 -7.74 18.70 -1.37
C GLN A 719 -8.97 17.79 -1.47
N VAL A 720 -8.83 16.49 -1.20
CA VAL A 720 -9.94 15.54 -1.18
C VAL A 720 -10.79 15.70 0.10
N PHE A 721 -10.17 16.05 1.22
CA PHE A 721 -10.88 16.38 2.46
C PHE A 721 -11.80 17.60 2.26
N LYS A 722 -11.28 18.65 1.62
CA LYS A 722 -12.04 19.85 1.25
C LYS A 722 -13.26 19.50 0.38
N TRP A 723 -13.11 18.62 -0.61
CA TRP A 723 -14.25 18.14 -1.42
C TRP A 723 -15.26 17.35 -0.59
N ALA A 724 -14.81 16.46 0.30
CA ALA A 724 -15.70 15.65 1.14
C ALA A 724 -16.63 16.51 2.02
N PHE A 725 -16.15 17.62 2.57
CA PHE A 725 -16.96 18.53 3.41
C PHE A 725 -17.82 19.52 2.62
N ILE A 726 -17.45 19.85 1.37
CA ILE A 726 -18.30 20.65 0.47
C ILE A 726 -19.54 19.86 0.05
N ASP A 727 -19.35 18.58 -0.26
CA ASP A 727 -20.43 17.67 -0.63
C ASP A 727 -21.29 17.29 0.61
N PRO A 728 -22.62 17.08 0.47
CA PRO A 728 -23.41 16.44 1.52
C PRO A 728 -22.96 14.97 1.73
N PRO A 729 -23.30 14.34 2.87
CA PRO A 729 -23.06 12.91 3.04
C PRO A 729 -23.64 12.10 1.88
N TYR A 730 -22.85 11.21 1.28
CA TYR A 730 -23.27 10.43 0.11
C TYR A 730 -24.43 9.47 0.44
N VAL A 731 -24.42 8.92 1.65
CA VAL A 731 -25.56 8.22 2.25
C VAL A 731 -25.91 8.92 3.57
N SER A 732 -27.09 9.54 3.61
CA SER A 732 -27.63 10.33 4.71
C SER A 732 -28.42 9.49 5.72
#